data_AF-A0A660L1C3-F1
#
_entry.id   AF-A0A660L1C3-F1
#
_cell.length_a   1.000
_cell.length_b   1.000
_cell.length_c   1.000
_cell.angle_alpha   90.00
_cell.angle_beta   90.00
_cell.angle_gamma   90.00
#
_symmetry.space_group_name_H-M   'P 1'
#
loop_
_entity.id
_entity.type
_entity.pdbx_description
1 polymer ?
#
loop_
_entity_poly.entity_id
_entity_poly.type
_entity_poly.pdbx_seq_one_letter_code
_entity_poly.pdbx_strand_id
1 'polypeptide(L)'
;MARTRSRLLVLAALSAGVLGGSAPAFASGTEDGTVRVKLKGAAMLAEAQNRGFDLDHGLERVPDGIEAKMHLTKEQELELVALGGEILAPGEEFQWGFAKAQIAAADTLLRPAAPTVRIVRADYFTTKGQGFLYVEARTTQGAQTTPLVTMTLENDTGAGTAFVAPRAMSRFVDSGVYMFHRNQFKVSSRPDQIRVTSSTGGVAVGKVSDWLSDVTPLTADPEFKYDFVDGYKTPQQLYGRFDEIAEQYPDIAEVVPLPNKTNGYQRKAQATIGSTTGTAASSAVVVSSAAWGHEGGNGITVEMVDRPGANLPLSVEVSGKAVKVNLAKNAEGALASTAAQVAEAIEAGSQGLIDRAHPYRTSTGAGVVPATTAPIVLTDFLDQKRTGAPAGEVPRGPYTIRALRIGKHRDGSKPGVLIQASDHAREWVPMTITLETAERLVHNYKTNAAIKDILDNVDVFLIPVNNPDGANYSFYNFASQRKNMTNHCPDATADPGNRNSWGVDLNRNYRVGSGFDGYDGASSSCTSGTYQGPAELSEPESKNSIWLAENFRNIKFMMSVHSNGGQLFWQPGAYIADGRITTPRPPLGHESFYWQSASRILSQVRATRRQTVVTPENVGGSSDVLYSSAGNVREDMYFNYGIFAFGWEVGGSVYNTETGQFQDGSFQPDWVGSENLISGHGETLEYANGIIEMFRIAADFGRDKAPATSTLTPGGRQFDSPTGMRFETSEPATVYYTTDGSRPTLQSPRYKQTEFREGGEELWIDKTTTFKWFSVDAAGNVEPAGYDPNNPATADSYRSATVQIGENGTVGGTVPATLSLVLGTPARFAPFVPGVEDDYTASTTAKVISTAGDATLSVGDPGHLANGAFSLPEPLQVLLSTSTWTAPVANDDVTITFKQHIGRTAPLRTGTYSKTLTFTLSTTTP
;
A
#
# COMPACT_ATOMS: atom_id res chain seq x y z
N MET A 1 51.50 -27.81 61.46
CA MET A 1 51.36 -27.93 59.98
C MET A 1 50.94 -26.53 59.50
N ALA A 2 51.72 -25.74 58.76
CA ALA A 2 52.31 -25.94 57.42
C ALA A 2 51.20 -26.07 56.34
N ARG A 3 51.17 -25.29 55.24
CA ARG A 3 52.19 -24.42 54.58
C ARG A 3 51.65 -23.02 54.19
N THR A 4 52.55 -22.10 53.80
CA THR A 4 52.29 -20.66 53.56
C THR A 4 53.36 -20.04 52.65
N ARG A 5 53.05 -18.90 51.98
CA ARG A 5 53.98 -17.96 51.26
C ARG A 5 54.60 -18.53 49.95
N SER A 6 55.07 -17.75 48.95
CA SER A 6 55.74 -16.42 48.90
C SER A 6 55.56 -15.75 47.50
N ARG A 7 55.39 -14.40 47.39
CA ARG A 7 56.33 -13.34 46.88
C ARG A 7 56.64 -13.35 45.35
N LEU A 8 56.97 -12.27 44.61
CA LEU A 8 57.41 -10.86 44.84
C LEU A 8 57.06 -10.07 43.51
N LEU A 9 56.42 -8.87 43.42
CA LEU A 9 56.76 -7.47 43.77
C LEU A 9 57.40 -6.61 42.63
N VAL A 10 57.31 -5.27 42.78
CA VAL A 10 58.04 -4.13 42.10
C VAL A 10 57.35 -3.49 40.86
N LEU A 11 57.16 -2.17 40.67
CA LEU A 11 57.03 -0.93 41.52
C LEU A 11 56.28 0.18 40.70
N ALA A 12 55.45 1.07 41.28
CA ALA A 12 55.66 2.51 41.64
C ALA A 12 55.95 3.54 40.49
N ALA A 13 55.52 4.81 40.54
CA ALA A 13 55.32 5.69 41.71
C ALA A 13 54.21 6.79 41.58
N LEU A 14 54.01 7.53 42.68
CA LEU A 14 53.04 8.61 42.92
C LEU A 14 53.42 9.95 42.22
N SER A 15 52.54 10.94 42.05
CA SER A 15 52.24 11.96 43.10
C SER A 15 51.03 12.86 42.78
N ALA A 16 50.58 13.64 43.78
CA ALA A 16 49.35 14.41 43.77
C ALA A 16 49.50 15.86 43.26
N GLY A 17 48.41 16.43 42.74
CA GLY A 17 48.26 17.86 42.45
C GLY A 17 46.80 18.30 42.59
N VAL A 18 46.49 19.08 43.62
CA VAL A 18 45.23 19.80 43.76
C VAL A 18 45.38 21.15 43.06
N LEU A 19 44.43 21.53 42.20
CA LEU A 19 44.01 22.93 41.96
C LEU A 19 42.81 23.00 40.98
N GLY A 20 41.74 23.67 41.42
CA GLY A 20 40.69 24.32 40.62
C GLY A 20 40.18 23.66 39.32
N GLY A 21 39.05 22.95 39.42
CA GLY A 21 38.21 22.60 38.26
C GLY A 21 36.72 22.74 38.63
N SER A 22 36.01 23.63 37.95
CA SER A 22 34.56 23.81 38.11
C SER A 22 33.80 22.53 37.77
N ALA A 23 32.73 22.24 38.51
CA ALA A 23 31.78 21.19 38.12
C ALA A 23 31.30 21.44 36.68
N PRO A 24 31.23 20.40 35.82
CA PRO A 24 30.75 20.57 34.45
C PRO A 24 29.30 21.04 34.50
N ALA A 25 29.02 22.16 33.82
CA ALA A 25 27.66 22.58 33.57
C ALA A 25 26.93 21.47 32.79
N PHE A 26 25.64 21.31 33.06
CA PHE A 26 24.77 20.48 32.23
C PHE A 26 24.72 21.11 30.83
N ALA A 27 25.54 20.58 29.92
CA ALA A 27 25.56 20.98 28.53
C ALA A 27 24.27 20.49 27.85
N SER A 28 23.79 21.31 26.91
CA SER A 28 22.61 21.08 26.07
C SER A 28 22.62 19.70 25.40
N GLY A 29 21.48 19.02 25.41
CA GLY A 29 21.31 17.72 24.78
C GLY A 29 21.29 17.77 23.25
N THR A 30 22.21 17.00 22.67
CA THR A 30 22.21 16.36 21.34
C THR A 30 22.78 14.96 21.60
N GLU A 31 22.31 13.84 21.06
CA GLU A 31 21.64 13.61 19.77
C GLU A 31 20.44 12.64 19.86
N ASP A 32 19.84 12.43 18.70
CA ASP A 32 18.63 11.69 18.34
C ASP A 32 18.52 10.22 18.81
N GLY A 33 17.29 9.78 19.10
CA GLY A 33 16.94 8.40 19.46
C GLY A 33 16.42 7.56 18.27
N THR A 34 16.67 8.00 17.04
CA THR A 34 16.20 7.32 15.82
C THR A 34 17.05 6.07 15.54
N VAL A 35 16.43 4.89 15.57
CA VAL A 35 17.06 3.61 15.22
C VAL A 35 16.33 2.95 14.05
N ARG A 36 17.09 2.29 13.16
CA ARG A 36 16.52 1.38 12.14
C ARG A 36 16.19 0.05 12.82
N VAL A 37 14.99 -0.46 12.61
CA VAL A 37 14.50 -1.69 13.23
C VAL A 37 13.80 -2.56 12.21
N LYS A 38 13.84 -3.88 12.39
CA LYS A 38 13.16 -4.85 11.56
C LYS A 38 12.08 -5.57 12.36
N LEU A 39 10.85 -5.47 11.86
CA LEU A 39 9.65 -6.09 12.40
C LEU A 39 9.28 -7.30 11.54
N LYS A 40 8.72 -8.37 12.11
CA LYS A 40 8.42 -9.61 11.37
C LYS A 40 7.24 -9.54 10.39
N GLY A 41 6.59 -8.38 10.26
CA GLY A 41 5.44 -8.17 9.37
C GLY A 41 4.40 -7.21 9.94
N ALA A 42 3.28 -7.03 9.22
CA ALA A 42 2.24 -6.07 9.55
C ALA A 42 1.60 -6.28 10.94
N ALA A 43 1.41 -7.53 11.38
CA ALA A 43 0.89 -7.82 12.71
C ALA A 43 1.84 -7.35 13.84
N MET A 44 3.16 -7.42 13.62
CA MET A 44 4.14 -6.88 14.57
C MET A 44 4.20 -5.35 14.52
N LEU A 45 4.02 -4.73 13.36
CA LEU A 45 3.87 -3.28 13.22
C LEU A 45 2.64 -2.79 14.00
N ALA A 46 1.51 -3.48 13.90
CA ALA A 46 0.30 -3.17 14.66
C ALA A 46 0.50 -3.35 16.19
N GLU A 47 1.16 -4.43 16.63
CA GLU A 47 1.48 -4.62 18.05
C GLU A 47 2.45 -3.54 18.59
N ALA A 48 3.44 -3.14 17.79
CA ALA A 48 4.33 -2.03 18.12
C ALA A 48 3.56 -0.69 18.20
N GLN A 49 2.66 -0.42 17.26
CA GLN A 49 1.76 0.74 17.33
C GLN A 49 0.89 0.69 18.59
N ASN A 50 0.34 -0.47 18.96
CA ASN A 50 -0.47 -0.64 20.16
C ASN A 50 0.28 -0.41 21.48
N ARG A 51 1.56 -0.76 21.53
CA ARG A 51 2.45 -0.49 22.67
C ARG A 51 2.99 0.94 22.70
N GLY A 52 2.77 1.70 21.64
CA GLY A 52 3.19 3.10 21.54
C GLY A 52 4.66 3.28 21.19
N PHE A 53 5.22 2.35 20.42
CA PHE A 53 6.44 2.61 19.68
C PHE A 53 6.22 3.75 18.68
N ASP A 54 7.14 4.72 18.67
CA ASP A 54 7.06 5.87 17.77
C ASP A 54 7.78 5.54 16.45
N LEU A 55 6.97 5.36 15.41
CA LEU A 55 7.44 5.07 14.05
C LEU A 55 7.72 6.37 13.31
N ASP A 56 8.88 6.44 12.69
CA ASP A 56 9.13 7.34 11.57
C ASP A 56 8.44 6.78 10.31
N HIS A 57 8.24 7.62 9.30
CA HIS A 57 7.54 7.28 8.06
C HIS A 57 8.41 6.48 7.07
N GLY A 58 9.72 6.43 7.30
CA GLY A 58 10.66 5.53 6.63
C GLY A 58 10.39 4.05 6.97
N LEU A 59 9.40 3.47 6.30
CA LEU A 59 8.97 2.08 6.43
C LEU A 59 9.30 1.29 5.15
N GLU A 60 10.47 0.66 5.11
CA GLU A 60 10.86 -0.20 3.99
C GLU A 60 10.38 -1.64 4.21
N ARG A 61 9.43 -2.09 3.39
CA ARG A 61 8.92 -3.47 3.45
C ARG A 61 9.91 -4.43 2.77
N VAL A 62 10.51 -5.31 3.58
CA VAL A 62 11.55 -6.27 3.19
C VAL A 62 10.98 -7.69 3.04
N PRO A 63 11.63 -8.64 2.32
CA PRO A 63 11.03 -9.94 1.99
C PRO A 63 10.62 -10.83 3.18
N ASP A 64 11.16 -10.57 4.37
CA ASP A 64 10.91 -11.28 5.62
C ASP A 64 10.40 -10.37 6.76
N GLY A 65 9.90 -9.16 6.43
CA GLY A 65 9.44 -8.22 7.45
C GLY A 65 9.06 -6.82 6.97
N ILE A 66 9.05 -5.89 7.92
CA ILE A 66 8.92 -4.45 7.69
C ILE A 66 10.10 -3.83 8.43
N GLU A 67 11.03 -3.25 7.69
CA GLU A 67 11.98 -2.32 8.28
C GLU A 67 11.26 -1.00 8.57
N ALA A 68 11.54 -0.41 9.71
CA ALA A 68 11.04 0.87 10.14
C ALA A 68 12.20 1.67 10.73
N LYS A 69 12.21 2.98 10.53
CA LYS A 69 12.86 3.86 11.50
C LYS A 69 11.90 4.07 12.67
N MET A 70 12.43 4.07 13.90
CA MET A 70 11.67 4.36 15.10
C MET A 70 12.46 5.31 16.01
N HIS A 71 11.77 6.26 16.64
CA HIS A 71 12.34 7.07 17.72
C HIS A 71 12.13 6.33 19.04
N LEU A 72 13.17 5.67 19.55
CA LEU A 72 13.08 4.81 20.74
C LEU A 72 13.82 5.41 21.95
N THR A 73 13.21 5.27 23.13
CA THR A 73 13.95 5.30 24.39
C THR A 73 14.71 3.98 24.59
N LYS A 74 15.69 3.96 25.49
CA LYS A 74 16.45 2.74 25.82
C LYS A 74 15.58 1.63 26.43
N GLU A 75 14.51 2.00 27.12
CA GLU A 75 13.50 1.06 27.61
C GLU A 75 12.68 0.45 26.45
N GLN A 76 12.31 1.26 25.46
CA GLN A 76 11.60 0.78 24.27
C GLN A 76 12.48 -0.11 23.40
N GLU A 77 13.77 0.19 23.22
CA GLU A 77 14.71 -0.71 22.52
C GLU A 77 14.66 -2.15 23.08
N LEU A 78 14.64 -2.29 24.41
CA LEU A 78 14.56 -3.58 25.09
C LEU A 78 13.18 -4.26 24.91
N GLU A 79 12.08 -3.49 24.98
CA GLU A 79 10.74 -4.04 24.73
C GLU A 79 10.57 -4.50 23.28
N LEU A 80 11.11 -3.77 22.30
CA LEU A 80 11.04 -4.14 20.88
C LEU A 80 11.76 -5.46 20.60
N VAL A 81 12.95 -5.65 21.18
CA VAL A 81 13.70 -6.90 21.07
C VAL A 81 12.95 -8.04 21.75
N ALA A 82 12.27 -7.79 22.88
CA ALA A 82 11.42 -8.79 23.54
C ALA A 82 10.18 -9.20 22.72
N LEU A 83 9.65 -8.30 21.88
CA LEU A 83 8.62 -8.61 20.87
C LEU A 83 9.17 -9.41 19.68
N GLY A 84 10.49 -9.61 19.62
CA GLY A 84 11.17 -10.29 18.54
C GLY A 84 11.43 -9.40 17.33
N GLY A 85 11.53 -8.09 17.53
CA GLY A 85 12.09 -7.15 16.58
C GLY A 85 13.61 -7.11 16.68
N GLU A 86 14.26 -6.62 15.64
CA GLU A 86 15.71 -6.53 15.53
C GLU A 86 16.12 -5.07 15.37
N ILE A 87 17.11 -4.59 16.12
CA ILE A 87 17.66 -3.24 15.97
C ILE A 87 18.90 -3.35 15.10
N LEU A 88 18.92 -2.65 13.96
CA LEU A 88 19.98 -2.73 12.95
C LEU A 88 21.13 -1.76 13.30
N ALA A 89 22.37 -2.15 13.01
CA ALA A 89 23.52 -1.32 13.33
C ALA A 89 23.67 -0.12 12.35
N PRO A 90 24.26 1.02 12.79
CA PRO A 90 24.50 2.16 11.90
C PRO A 90 25.40 1.77 10.72
N GLY A 91 24.90 1.95 9.49
CA GLY A 91 25.61 1.59 8.26
C GLY A 91 25.50 0.11 7.85
N GLU A 92 24.69 -0.69 8.53
CA GLU A 92 24.40 -2.08 8.16
C GLU A 92 23.40 -2.12 7.00
N GLU A 93 23.90 -2.12 5.76
CA GLU A 93 23.12 -2.49 4.58
C GLU A 93 23.07 -4.02 4.43
N PHE A 94 21.89 -4.57 4.15
CA PHE A 94 21.74 -6.02 3.98
C PHE A 94 22.43 -6.53 2.70
N GLN A 95 23.48 -7.33 2.88
CA GLN A 95 23.99 -8.22 1.84
C GLN A 95 23.01 -9.41 1.67
N TRP A 96 22.33 -9.47 0.54
CA TRP A 96 21.14 -10.33 0.33
C TRP A 96 21.40 -11.84 0.51
N GLY A 97 21.14 -12.35 1.72
CA GLY A 97 21.16 -13.77 2.08
C GLY A 97 19.76 -14.38 2.18
N PHE A 98 19.48 -15.42 1.38
CA PHE A 98 18.16 -16.07 1.34
C PHE A 98 17.84 -16.86 2.62
N ALA A 99 16.75 -16.53 3.31
CA ALA A 99 16.11 -17.37 4.31
C ALA A 99 14.60 -17.51 4.05
N LYS A 100 14.03 -18.70 4.32
CA LYS A 100 12.63 -19.04 4.01
C LYS A 100 11.71 -18.77 5.20
N ALA A 101 10.55 -18.15 4.94
CA ALA A 101 9.41 -18.16 5.85
C ALA A 101 8.13 -18.61 5.12
N GLN A 102 7.33 -19.48 5.75
CA GLN A 102 6.05 -19.98 5.25
C GLN A 102 4.89 -19.25 5.93
N ILE A 103 3.94 -18.71 5.17
CA ILE A 103 2.57 -18.41 5.63
C ILE A 103 1.57 -18.87 4.54
N ALA A 104 0.35 -19.21 4.96
CA ALA A 104 -0.66 -19.96 4.21
C ALA A 104 -1.41 -19.14 3.14
N ALA A 105 -2.08 -19.86 2.24
CA ALA A 105 -2.85 -19.30 1.13
C ALA A 105 -4.32 -19.05 1.51
N ALA A 106 -4.87 -17.93 1.02
CA ALA A 106 -6.31 -17.77 0.80
C ALA A 106 -6.59 -18.06 -0.69
N ASP A 107 -7.58 -18.90 -0.95
CA ASP A 107 -7.90 -19.39 -2.29
C ASP A 107 -8.97 -18.51 -2.96
N THR A 108 -8.84 -18.22 -4.25
CA THR A 108 -9.94 -17.65 -5.04
C THR A 108 -9.81 -18.04 -6.51
N LEU A 109 -10.86 -18.69 -7.02
CA LEU A 109 -10.88 -19.37 -8.31
C LEU A 109 -10.79 -18.39 -9.50
N LEU A 110 -9.63 -18.30 -10.13
CA LEU A 110 -9.48 -17.88 -11.52
C LEU A 110 -9.18 -19.09 -12.41
N ARG A 111 -9.79 -19.11 -13.60
CA ARG A 111 -9.63 -20.18 -14.60
C ARG A 111 -8.18 -20.28 -15.06
N PRO A 112 -7.69 -21.48 -15.45
CA PRO A 112 -6.28 -21.67 -15.81
C PRO A 112 -5.93 -21.02 -17.15
N ALA A 113 -5.44 -19.79 -17.10
CA ALA A 113 -4.58 -19.25 -18.15
C ALA A 113 -3.17 -19.87 -18.03
N ALA A 114 -2.39 -19.83 -19.12
CA ALA A 114 -0.96 -20.16 -19.07
C ALA A 114 -0.22 -19.26 -18.06
N PRO A 115 0.99 -19.61 -17.59
CA PRO A 115 1.75 -18.80 -16.63
C PRO A 115 2.05 -17.38 -17.17
N THR A 116 1.17 -16.41 -16.88
CA THR A 116 1.34 -15.04 -17.36
C THR A 116 2.20 -14.25 -16.37
N VAL A 117 3.42 -13.94 -16.78
CA VAL A 117 4.09 -12.74 -16.25
C VAL A 117 3.43 -11.51 -16.88
N ARG A 118 3.22 -10.47 -16.09
CA ARG A 118 2.80 -9.14 -16.57
C ARG A 118 3.75 -8.08 -16.02
N ILE A 119 4.12 -7.11 -16.85
CA ILE A 119 4.84 -5.92 -16.39
C ILE A 119 3.77 -4.91 -15.96
N VAL A 120 3.77 -4.55 -14.68
CA VAL A 120 2.84 -3.54 -14.13
C VAL A 120 3.28 -2.16 -14.58
N ARG A 121 4.58 -1.88 -14.44
CA ARG A 121 5.22 -0.63 -14.87
C ARG A 121 6.72 -0.81 -15.04
N ALA A 122 7.32 0.00 -15.91
CA ALA A 122 8.75 0.07 -16.16
C ALA A 122 9.11 1.53 -16.48
N ASP A 123 9.74 2.19 -15.53
CA ASP A 123 9.83 3.64 -15.44
C ASP A 123 11.28 4.10 -15.30
N TYR A 124 11.72 4.93 -16.23
CA TYR A 124 13.03 5.56 -16.23
C TYR A 124 12.95 6.99 -15.73
N PHE A 125 13.82 7.39 -14.81
CA PHE A 125 13.95 8.79 -14.38
C PHE A 125 15.40 9.24 -14.29
N THR A 126 15.58 10.56 -14.26
CA THR A 126 16.88 11.19 -14.03
C THR A 126 16.86 12.17 -12.86
N THR A 127 17.93 12.14 -12.08
CA THR A 127 18.25 13.15 -11.05
C THR A 127 19.76 13.40 -11.06
N LYS A 128 20.18 14.67 -11.04
CA LYS A 128 21.59 15.11 -11.04
C LYS A 128 22.45 14.43 -12.11
N GLY A 129 21.89 14.30 -13.31
CA GLY A 129 22.51 13.65 -14.47
C GLY A 129 22.67 12.13 -14.37
N GLN A 130 22.13 11.48 -13.33
CA GLN A 130 22.16 10.03 -13.16
C GLN A 130 20.82 9.42 -13.57
N GLY A 131 20.85 8.33 -14.34
CA GLY A 131 19.66 7.58 -14.77
C GLY A 131 19.35 6.40 -13.86
N PHE A 132 18.05 6.18 -13.61
CA PHE A 132 17.54 5.06 -12.81
C PHE A 132 16.38 4.39 -13.54
N LEU A 133 16.25 3.07 -13.35
CA LEU A 133 15.11 2.29 -13.81
C LEU A 133 14.41 1.68 -12.59
N TYR A 134 13.10 1.89 -12.52
CA TYR A 134 12.18 1.20 -11.61
C TYR A 134 11.29 0.24 -12.40
N VAL A 135 11.05 -0.96 -11.87
CA VAL A 135 10.16 -1.95 -12.50
C VAL A 135 9.31 -2.63 -11.45
N GLU A 136 8.01 -2.78 -11.72
CA GLU A 136 7.12 -3.72 -11.04
C GLU A 136 6.61 -4.77 -12.04
N ALA A 137 6.61 -6.04 -11.64
CA ALA A 137 6.09 -7.12 -12.46
C ALA A 137 5.40 -8.19 -11.60
N ARG A 138 4.40 -8.85 -12.18
CA ARG A 138 3.52 -9.82 -11.52
C ARG A 138 3.52 -11.15 -12.24
N THR A 139 3.08 -12.17 -11.52
CA THR A 139 2.73 -13.48 -12.08
C THR A 139 1.50 -14.02 -11.36
N THR A 140 0.60 -14.69 -12.09
CA THR A 140 -0.59 -15.36 -11.54
C THR A 140 -0.24 -16.44 -10.52
N GLN A 141 1.02 -16.90 -10.50
CA GLN A 141 1.54 -17.87 -9.54
C GLN A 141 2.28 -17.22 -8.35
N GLY A 142 2.27 -15.89 -8.22
CA GLY A 142 3.10 -15.19 -7.22
C GLY A 142 2.75 -15.48 -5.75
N ALA A 143 1.54 -16.00 -5.50
CA ALA A 143 1.13 -16.54 -4.21
C ALA A 143 1.81 -17.87 -3.84
N GLN A 144 2.37 -18.61 -4.82
CA GLN A 144 3.03 -19.89 -4.57
C GLN A 144 4.36 -19.72 -3.82
N THR A 145 4.45 -20.35 -2.64
CA THR A 145 5.62 -20.29 -1.75
C THR A 145 6.51 -21.54 -1.80
N THR A 146 6.06 -22.65 -2.40
CA THR A 146 6.81 -23.92 -2.45
C THR A 146 6.66 -24.62 -3.81
N PRO A 147 7.70 -24.68 -4.67
CA PRO A 147 8.89 -23.82 -4.60
C PRO A 147 8.49 -22.34 -4.69
N LEU A 148 9.21 -21.47 -4.00
CA LEU A 148 8.94 -20.03 -4.02
C LEU A 148 9.12 -19.50 -5.43
N VAL A 149 8.09 -18.82 -5.96
CA VAL A 149 8.17 -18.21 -7.28
C VAL A 149 9.08 -17.00 -7.23
N THR A 150 10.14 -17.03 -8.03
CA THR A 150 11.05 -15.90 -8.24
C THR A 150 10.85 -15.35 -9.65
N MET A 151 11.32 -14.12 -9.87
CA MET A 151 11.32 -13.46 -11.17
C MET A 151 12.68 -12.81 -11.43
N THR A 152 13.10 -12.77 -12.69
CA THR A 152 14.31 -12.08 -13.15
C THR A 152 13.96 -10.99 -14.15
N LEU A 153 14.75 -9.92 -14.13
CA LEU A 153 14.61 -8.72 -14.96
C LEU A 153 15.86 -8.50 -15.81
N GLU A 154 15.66 -8.40 -17.11
CA GLU A 154 16.63 -7.95 -18.10
C GLU A 154 16.18 -6.60 -18.67
N ASN A 155 17.12 -5.74 -19.06
CA ASN A 155 16.86 -4.48 -19.76
C ASN A 155 17.82 -4.34 -20.94
N ASP A 156 17.40 -3.68 -22.02
CA ASP A 156 18.35 -3.25 -23.06
C ASP A 156 19.11 -1.98 -22.61
N THR A 157 20.07 -1.49 -23.41
CA THR A 157 20.77 -0.22 -23.17
C THR A 157 20.33 0.90 -24.12
N GLY A 158 19.14 0.76 -24.72
CA GLY A 158 18.60 1.62 -25.78
C GLY A 158 17.99 0.81 -26.93
N ALA A 159 17.15 1.46 -27.74
CA ALA A 159 16.38 0.82 -28.80
C ALA A 159 17.24 0.00 -29.77
N GLY A 160 16.89 -1.28 -29.94
CA GLY A 160 17.59 -2.21 -30.83
C GLY A 160 18.89 -2.81 -30.27
N THR A 161 19.26 -2.50 -29.03
CA THR A 161 20.38 -3.17 -28.36
C THR A 161 19.96 -4.51 -27.73
N ALA A 162 20.92 -5.37 -27.40
CA ALA A 162 20.63 -6.64 -26.73
C ALA A 162 20.30 -6.44 -25.25
N PHE A 163 19.46 -7.32 -24.71
CA PHE A 163 19.19 -7.40 -23.28
C PHE A 163 20.49 -7.72 -22.50
N VAL A 164 20.75 -6.95 -21.44
CA VAL A 164 21.86 -7.21 -20.50
C VAL A 164 21.52 -8.36 -19.56
N ALA A 165 22.54 -8.88 -18.86
CA ALA A 165 22.40 -10.03 -17.97
C ALA A 165 21.24 -9.88 -16.95
N PRO A 166 20.46 -10.96 -16.71
CA PRO A 166 19.30 -10.93 -15.83
C PRO A 166 19.68 -10.64 -14.37
N ARG A 167 18.86 -9.82 -13.71
CA ARG A 167 18.93 -9.53 -12.27
C ARG A 167 17.76 -10.19 -11.55
N ALA A 168 17.92 -10.58 -10.30
CA ALA A 168 16.81 -11.08 -9.49
C ALA A 168 15.86 -9.92 -9.11
N MET A 169 14.55 -10.16 -9.17
CA MET A 169 13.54 -9.20 -8.70
C MET A 169 13.15 -9.47 -7.25
N SER A 170 12.96 -8.41 -6.47
CA SER A 170 12.59 -8.52 -5.05
C SER A 170 11.09 -8.81 -4.92
N ARG A 171 10.73 -9.97 -4.38
CA ARG A 171 9.32 -10.35 -4.13
C ARG A 171 8.73 -9.48 -3.02
N PHE A 172 7.64 -8.80 -3.32
CA PHE A 172 6.92 -7.93 -2.40
C PHE A 172 5.63 -8.59 -1.91
N VAL A 173 5.46 -8.61 -0.58
CA VAL A 173 4.32 -9.18 0.14
C VAL A 173 3.87 -8.15 1.17
N ASP A 174 2.56 -7.97 1.30
CA ASP A 174 1.97 -7.14 2.35
C ASP A 174 0.86 -7.91 3.05
N SER A 175 0.90 -7.94 4.38
CA SER A 175 -0.04 -8.68 5.23
C SER A 175 -0.29 -10.13 4.79
N GLY A 176 0.78 -10.84 4.39
CA GLY A 176 0.72 -12.21 3.85
C GLY A 176 0.27 -12.32 2.38
N VAL A 177 -0.30 -11.27 1.80
CA VAL A 177 -0.77 -11.24 0.41
C VAL A 177 0.38 -10.89 -0.54
N TYR A 178 0.55 -11.69 -1.59
CA TYR A 178 1.51 -11.38 -2.65
C TYR A 178 1.07 -10.13 -3.44
N MET A 179 1.96 -9.15 -3.51
CA MET A 179 1.69 -7.89 -4.19
C MET A 179 2.24 -7.94 -5.62
N PHE A 180 3.57 -7.94 -5.77
CA PHE A 180 4.29 -7.98 -7.04
C PHE A 180 5.76 -8.36 -6.80
N HIS A 181 6.61 -8.34 -7.82
CA HIS A 181 8.07 -8.23 -7.69
C HIS A 181 8.51 -6.84 -8.14
N ARG A 182 9.50 -6.22 -7.47
CA ARG A 182 10.04 -4.90 -7.82
C ARG A 182 11.56 -4.82 -7.82
N ASN A 183 12.10 -3.84 -8.53
CA ASN A 183 13.47 -3.34 -8.35
C ASN A 183 13.55 -1.84 -8.66
N GLN A 184 14.48 -1.15 -7.99
CA GLN A 184 15.04 0.13 -8.43
C GLN A 184 16.55 -0.02 -8.59
N PHE A 185 17.13 0.46 -9.69
CA PHE A 185 18.59 0.46 -9.86
C PHE A 185 19.07 1.52 -10.84
N LYS A 186 20.32 1.93 -10.68
CA LYS A 186 21.02 2.87 -11.56
C LYS A 186 21.33 2.22 -12.91
N VAL A 187 21.17 2.99 -14.00
CA VAL A 187 21.48 2.59 -15.37
C VAL A 187 22.37 3.63 -16.05
N SER A 188 23.25 3.20 -16.95
CA SER A 188 24.18 4.08 -17.68
C SER A 188 23.56 4.78 -18.90
N SER A 189 22.46 4.23 -19.43
CA SER A 189 21.65 4.80 -20.51
C SER A 189 20.18 4.45 -20.28
N ARG A 190 19.27 5.23 -20.88
CA ARG A 190 17.83 4.94 -20.89
C ARG A 190 17.56 3.66 -21.71
N PRO A 191 16.96 2.61 -21.12
CA PRO A 191 16.48 1.45 -21.89
C PRO A 191 15.25 1.81 -22.74
N ASP A 192 15.02 1.07 -23.82
CA ASP A 192 13.77 1.08 -24.59
C ASP A 192 12.83 -0.05 -24.14
N GLN A 193 13.38 -1.24 -23.87
CA GLN A 193 12.65 -2.42 -23.42
C GLN A 193 13.23 -3.08 -22.16
N ILE A 194 12.34 -3.78 -21.46
CA ILE A 194 12.67 -4.78 -20.45
C ILE A 194 12.08 -6.15 -20.81
N ARG A 195 12.71 -7.22 -20.31
CA ARG A 195 12.14 -8.56 -20.27
C ARG A 195 12.07 -9.02 -18.82
N VAL A 196 10.95 -9.62 -18.44
CA VAL A 196 10.77 -10.25 -17.13
C VAL A 196 10.45 -11.73 -17.31
N THR A 197 11.17 -12.60 -16.63
CA THR A 197 11.01 -14.06 -16.67
C THR A 197 10.71 -14.60 -15.28
N SER A 198 9.71 -15.46 -15.13
CA SER A 198 9.43 -16.16 -13.88
C SER A 198 10.07 -17.55 -13.84
N SER A 199 10.44 -18.00 -12.64
CA SER A 199 10.94 -19.36 -12.38
C SER A 199 9.97 -20.48 -12.80
N THR A 200 8.71 -20.16 -13.08
CA THR A 200 7.68 -21.08 -13.59
C THR A 200 7.56 -21.10 -15.12
N GLY A 201 8.41 -20.34 -15.83
CA GLY A 201 8.50 -20.32 -17.30
C GLY A 201 7.71 -19.20 -17.99
N GLY A 202 6.91 -18.42 -17.26
CA GLY A 202 6.23 -17.25 -17.82
C GLY A 202 7.21 -16.12 -18.18
N VAL A 203 7.00 -15.44 -19.31
CA VAL A 203 7.85 -14.35 -19.81
C VAL A 203 6.99 -13.18 -20.30
N ALA A 204 7.40 -11.95 -19.98
CA ALA A 204 6.85 -10.73 -20.56
C ALA A 204 7.95 -9.83 -21.10
N VAL A 205 7.67 -9.09 -22.17
CA VAL A 205 8.52 -8.00 -22.69
C VAL A 205 7.68 -6.73 -22.72
N GLY A 206 8.23 -5.61 -22.25
CA GLY A 206 7.52 -4.34 -22.14
C GLY A 206 8.42 -3.15 -22.49
N LYS A 207 7.79 -2.02 -22.82
CA LYS A 207 8.46 -0.74 -23.08
C LYS A 207 8.75 0.00 -21.78
N VAL A 208 9.81 0.79 -21.77
CA VAL A 208 10.16 1.70 -20.68
C VAL A 208 9.60 3.11 -20.93
N SER A 209 8.82 3.59 -19.97
CA SER A 209 8.24 4.93 -19.94
C SER A 209 9.18 5.90 -19.21
N ASP A 210 9.04 7.20 -19.48
CA ASP A 210 9.73 8.24 -18.70
C ASP A 210 8.87 8.64 -17.51
N TRP A 211 9.45 8.61 -16.32
CA TRP A 211 8.81 9.01 -15.08
C TRP A 211 9.05 10.49 -14.81
N LEU A 212 7.93 11.22 -14.80
CA LEU A 212 7.83 12.69 -14.74
C LEU A 212 8.32 13.36 -16.03
N SER A 213 7.71 14.51 -16.35
CA SER A 213 8.07 15.31 -17.52
C SER A 213 9.10 16.38 -17.16
N ASP A 214 9.90 16.80 -18.13
CA ASP A 214 10.67 18.04 -18.00
C ASP A 214 9.71 19.23 -18.16
N VAL A 215 9.62 20.08 -17.12
CA VAL A 215 8.74 21.25 -17.09
C VAL A 215 9.52 22.49 -16.65
N THR A 216 9.09 23.67 -17.09
CA THR A 216 9.61 24.95 -16.62
C THR A 216 8.77 25.42 -15.43
N PRO A 217 9.32 25.52 -14.21
CA PRO A 217 8.58 25.97 -13.03
C PRO A 217 8.37 27.49 -13.09
N LEU A 218 7.39 28.00 -12.35
CA LEU A 218 7.16 29.46 -12.28
C LEU A 218 8.37 30.22 -11.72
N THR A 219 9.13 29.59 -10.81
CA THR A 219 10.36 30.15 -10.23
C THR A 219 11.53 30.24 -11.21
N ALA A 220 11.37 29.83 -12.49
CA ALA A 220 12.33 30.07 -13.55
C ALA A 220 12.12 31.43 -14.26
N ASP A 221 10.96 32.07 -14.07
CA ASP A 221 10.69 33.44 -14.51
C ASP A 221 11.36 34.43 -13.52
N PRO A 222 12.31 35.28 -13.95
CA PRO A 222 12.99 36.23 -13.06
C PRO A 222 12.07 37.30 -12.45
N GLU A 223 10.86 37.52 -12.99
CA GLU A 223 9.87 38.44 -12.42
C GLU A 223 8.93 37.76 -11.41
N PHE A 224 8.97 36.43 -11.31
CA PHE A 224 8.18 35.67 -10.36
C PHE A 224 8.75 35.81 -8.94
N LYS A 225 7.91 36.22 -7.99
CA LYS A 225 8.29 36.41 -6.60
C LYS A 225 8.07 35.13 -5.81
N TYR A 226 9.11 34.67 -5.14
CA TYR A 226 9.14 33.51 -4.24
C TYR A 226 10.22 33.74 -3.18
N ASP A 227 10.41 32.77 -2.29
CA ASP A 227 11.40 32.82 -1.21
C ASP A 227 11.05 33.88 -0.14
N PHE A 228 9.83 33.75 0.42
CA PHE A 228 9.29 34.66 1.43
C PHE A 228 9.52 34.16 2.86
N VAL A 229 9.71 32.84 3.05
CA VAL A 229 9.92 32.23 4.35
C VAL A 229 11.41 32.18 4.68
N ASP A 230 11.82 32.79 5.79
CA ASP A 230 13.20 32.93 6.24
C ASP A 230 13.60 31.98 7.39
N GLY A 231 12.66 31.20 7.91
CA GLY A 231 12.86 30.26 9.02
C GLY A 231 11.58 29.50 9.39
N TYR A 232 11.71 28.43 10.16
CA TYR A 232 10.57 27.78 10.81
C TYR A 232 9.79 28.80 11.66
N LYS A 233 8.46 28.78 11.53
CA LYS A 233 7.54 29.70 12.22
C LYS A 233 6.66 28.94 13.20
N THR A 234 6.41 29.55 14.35
CA THR A 234 5.44 29.02 15.33
C THR A 234 4.01 29.16 14.78
N PRO A 235 3.03 28.40 15.29
CA PRO A 235 1.63 28.54 14.85
C PRO A 235 1.13 29.98 14.92
N GLN A 236 1.47 30.71 15.98
CA GLN A 236 1.04 32.10 16.16
C GLN A 236 1.68 33.06 15.15
N GLN A 237 2.94 32.85 14.78
CA GLN A 237 3.61 33.62 13.72
C GLN A 237 2.97 33.35 12.35
N LEU A 238 2.65 32.08 12.05
CA LEU A 238 1.96 31.69 10.80
C LEU A 238 0.58 32.33 10.70
N TYR A 239 -0.25 32.21 11.75
CA TYR A 239 -1.58 32.81 11.73
C TYR A 239 -1.54 34.34 11.71
N GLY A 240 -0.61 34.97 12.44
CA GLY A 240 -0.42 36.43 12.39
C GLY A 240 -0.07 36.91 10.97
N ARG A 241 0.81 36.18 10.27
CA ARG A 241 1.11 36.50 8.88
C ARG A 241 -0.07 36.26 7.94
N PHE A 242 -0.93 35.28 8.22
CA PHE A 242 -2.19 35.08 7.49
C PHE A 242 -3.21 36.21 7.72
N ASP A 243 -3.29 36.78 8.93
CA ASP A 243 -4.08 37.99 9.20
C ASP A 243 -3.55 39.17 8.37
N GLU A 244 -2.23 39.40 8.35
CA GLU A 244 -1.58 40.45 7.56
C GLU A 244 -1.83 40.28 6.05
N ILE A 245 -1.78 39.05 5.52
CA ILE A 245 -2.08 38.79 4.11
C ILE A 245 -3.53 39.16 3.78
N ALA A 246 -4.49 38.80 4.65
CA ALA A 246 -5.89 39.18 4.44
C ALA A 246 -6.12 40.71 4.52
N GLU A 247 -5.41 41.42 5.40
CA GLU A 247 -5.46 42.89 5.47
C GLU A 247 -4.80 43.57 4.25
N GLN A 248 -3.69 43.03 3.76
CA GLN A 248 -2.95 43.59 2.62
C GLN A 248 -3.61 43.29 1.26
N TYR A 249 -4.37 42.19 1.14
CA TYR A 249 -4.94 41.70 -0.11
C TYR A 249 -6.47 41.41 -0.06
N PRO A 250 -7.32 42.27 0.53
CA PRO A 250 -8.74 41.96 0.82
C PRO A 250 -9.59 41.67 -0.44
N ASP A 251 -9.19 42.20 -1.59
CA ASP A 251 -9.79 41.89 -2.90
C ASP A 251 -9.77 40.39 -3.26
N ILE A 252 -8.79 39.65 -2.73
CA ILE A 252 -8.52 38.24 -3.06
C ILE A 252 -8.34 37.33 -1.84
N ALA A 253 -8.12 37.85 -0.63
CA ALA A 253 -7.81 37.06 0.56
C ALA A 253 -8.73 37.39 1.75
N GLU A 254 -9.09 36.38 2.54
CA GLU A 254 -9.83 36.53 3.80
C GLU A 254 -9.46 35.42 4.81
N VAL A 255 -9.51 35.71 6.10
CA VAL A 255 -9.35 34.71 7.16
C VAL A 255 -10.69 34.07 7.49
N VAL A 256 -10.74 32.74 7.48
CA VAL A 256 -11.89 31.93 7.87
C VAL A 256 -11.62 31.32 9.26
N PRO A 257 -12.24 31.84 10.33
CA PRO A 257 -12.13 31.24 11.67
C PRO A 257 -12.93 29.93 11.72
N LEU A 258 -12.28 28.85 12.15
CA LEU A 258 -12.92 27.53 12.23
C LEU A 258 -13.66 27.39 13.57
N PRO A 259 -14.88 26.81 13.60
CA PRO A 259 -15.81 27.00 14.72
C PRO A 259 -15.47 26.16 15.96
N ASN A 260 -14.82 25.00 15.79
CA ASN A 260 -14.44 24.15 16.91
C ASN A 260 -13.09 24.64 17.46
N LYS A 261 -13.09 25.20 18.67
CA LYS A 261 -11.83 25.55 19.35
C LYS A 261 -11.09 24.29 19.76
N THR A 262 -9.76 24.32 19.65
CA THR A 262 -8.89 23.26 20.14
C THR A 262 -9.02 23.10 21.65
N ASN A 263 -8.56 21.97 22.21
CA ASN A 263 -8.54 21.79 23.66
C ASN A 263 -7.47 22.67 24.36
N GLY A 264 -6.53 23.23 23.58
CA GLY A 264 -5.58 24.25 23.99
C GLY A 264 -4.21 23.68 24.36
N TYR A 265 -3.17 24.48 24.15
CA TYR A 265 -1.82 24.24 24.67
C TYR A 265 -1.82 24.41 26.21
N GLN A 266 -2.40 23.44 26.91
CA GLN A 266 -2.59 23.44 28.36
C GLN A 266 -2.63 22.02 28.94
N ARG A 267 -2.23 21.88 30.21
CA ARG A 267 -2.32 20.64 31.01
C ARG A 267 -2.72 20.97 32.43
N LYS A 268 -3.32 20.00 33.14
CA LYS A 268 -3.48 20.09 34.60
C LYS A 268 -2.09 20.11 35.23
N ALA A 269 -1.90 20.86 36.31
CA ALA A 269 -0.66 20.72 37.07
C ALA A 269 -0.67 19.41 37.85
N GLN A 270 0.42 18.66 37.81
CA GLN A 270 0.53 17.34 38.41
C GLN A 270 1.86 17.17 39.17
N ALA A 271 1.91 16.15 40.03
CA ALA A 271 3.15 15.62 40.59
C ALA A 271 3.00 14.12 40.92
N THR A 272 4.12 13.40 40.92
CA THR A 272 4.22 12.06 41.54
C THR A 272 4.97 12.20 42.85
N ILE A 273 4.33 11.85 43.96
CA ILE A 273 4.83 12.01 45.32
C ILE A 273 5.21 10.62 45.84
N GLY A 274 6.51 10.39 46.01
CA GLY A 274 7.08 9.08 46.39
C GLY A 274 8.10 8.57 45.36
N SER A 275 8.68 7.40 45.62
CA SER A 275 9.59 6.75 44.68
C SER A 275 8.81 6.03 43.58
N THR A 276 9.21 6.16 42.32
CA THR A 276 8.61 5.45 41.18
C THR A 276 9.31 4.12 40.85
N THR A 277 10.30 3.70 41.64
CA THR A 277 11.19 2.57 41.33
C THR A 277 10.99 1.36 42.25
N GLY A 278 11.06 0.16 41.66
CA GLY A 278 11.01 -1.12 42.38
C GLY A 278 9.76 -1.29 43.25
N THR A 279 9.89 -1.96 44.39
CA THR A 279 8.79 -2.15 45.34
C THR A 279 8.32 -0.85 46.00
N ALA A 280 9.17 0.18 46.06
CA ALA A 280 8.82 1.49 46.61
C ALA A 280 7.78 2.25 45.78
N ALA A 281 7.60 1.90 44.51
CA ALA A 281 6.50 2.37 43.66
C ALA A 281 5.11 2.10 44.25
N SER A 282 4.97 1.08 45.12
CA SER A 282 3.72 0.79 45.82
C SER A 282 3.28 1.87 46.82
N SER A 283 4.21 2.74 47.23
CA SER A 283 4.00 3.86 48.16
C SER A 283 3.83 5.22 47.47
N ALA A 284 3.85 5.29 46.14
CA ALA A 284 3.77 6.55 45.40
C ALA A 284 2.32 6.93 45.03
N VAL A 285 2.03 8.23 45.12
CA VAL A 285 0.72 8.83 44.79
C VAL A 285 0.91 9.87 43.70
N VAL A 286 0.10 9.79 42.65
CA VAL A 286 -0.02 10.80 41.60
C VAL A 286 -1.17 11.73 41.96
N VAL A 287 -0.95 13.04 41.83
CA VAL A 287 -1.96 14.07 42.09
C VAL A 287 -2.11 14.97 40.87
N SER A 288 -3.35 15.31 40.52
CA SER A 288 -3.70 16.24 39.44
C SER A 288 -4.59 17.37 39.96
N SER A 289 -4.25 18.60 39.60
CA SER A 289 -5.01 19.78 40.01
C SER A 289 -6.30 19.97 39.21
N ALA A 290 -7.34 20.47 39.89
CA ALA A 290 -8.62 20.81 39.28
C ALA A 290 -8.53 22.00 38.30
N ALA A 291 -7.64 22.96 38.55
CA ALA A 291 -7.37 24.07 37.65
C ALA A 291 -6.34 23.67 36.58
N TRP A 292 -6.40 24.27 35.38
CA TRP A 292 -5.27 24.18 34.45
C TRP A 292 -4.02 24.82 35.09
N GLY A 293 -2.82 24.37 34.76
CA GLY A 293 -1.60 24.83 35.44
C GLY A 293 -1.41 26.34 35.39
N HIS A 294 -1.65 26.92 34.21
CA HIS A 294 -1.64 28.37 33.96
C HIS A 294 -2.79 29.16 34.64
N GLU A 295 -3.92 28.52 34.94
CA GLU A 295 -5.02 29.10 35.74
C GLU A 295 -4.73 29.05 37.26
N GLY A 296 -3.52 28.63 37.62
CA GLY A 296 -3.03 28.60 38.98
C GLY A 296 -2.95 27.21 39.60
N GLY A 297 -3.15 26.13 38.82
CA GLY A 297 -2.78 24.78 39.22
C GLY A 297 -1.29 24.67 39.58
N ASN A 298 -0.42 25.38 38.84
CA ASN A 298 1.02 25.45 39.09
C ASN A 298 1.38 26.17 40.42
N GLY A 299 0.40 26.73 41.12
CA GLY A 299 0.56 27.33 42.45
C GLY A 299 0.13 26.43 43.61
N ILE A 300 -0.31 25.19 43.34
CA ILE A 300 -0.73 24.22 44.35
C ILE A 300 0.49 23.48 44.89
N THR A 301 0.52 23.27 46.21
CA THR A 301 1.53 22.44 46.85
C THR A 301 0.87 21.30 47.64
N VAL A 302 1.53 20.14 47.67
CA VAL A 302 1.11 18.96 48.44
C VAL A 302 2.26 18.51 49.34
N GLU A 303 2.01 18.41 50.65
CA GLU A 303 2.99 18.01 51.66
C GLU A 303 2.48 16.78 52.43
N MET A 304 3.26 15.70 52.48
CA MET A 304 2.97 14.52 53.30
C MET A 304 3.64 14.72 54.66
N VAL A 305 2.85 14.90 55.72
CA VAL A 305 3.31 15.34 57.04
C VAL A 305 3.35 14.19 58.03
N ASP A 306 4.53 13.95 58.63
CA ASP A 306 4.66 13.15 59.85
C ASP A 306 4.41 14.02 61.09
N ARG A 307 3.57 13.54 62.01
CA ARG A 307 3.24 14.22 63.29
C ARG A 307 3.76 13.42 64.49
N PRO A 308 4.22 14.09 65.56
CA PRO A 308 4.58 13.41 66.80
C PRO A 308 3.34 12.79 67.48
N GLY A 309 3.45 11.53 67.91
CA GLY A 309 2.36 10.80 68.58
C GLY A 309 2.19 9.37 68.06
N ALA A 310 1.11 8.72 68.49
CA ALA A 310 0.67 7.39 68.08
C ALA A 310 -0.88 7.38 67.97
N ASN A 311 -1.45 6.39 67.27
CA ASN A 311 -2.89 6.29 66.99
C ASN A 311 -3.50 7.55 66.35
N LEU A 312 -2.75 8.21 65.46
CA LEU A 312 -3.21 9.43 64.78
C LEU A 312 -3.98 9.06 63.49
N PRO A 313 -5.14 9.67 63.20
CA PRO A 313 -5.90 9.40 61.98
C PRO A 313 -5.30 10.14 60.77
N LEU A 314 -5.48 9.59 59.56
CA LEU A 314 -5.21 10.28 58.30
C LEU A 314 -6.16 11.49 58.18
N SER A 315 -5.63 12.66 57.82
CA SER A 315 -6.44 13.85 57.54
C SER A 315 -5.79 14.75 56.51
N VAL A 316 -6.60 15.60 55.85
CA VAL A 316 -6.12 16.62 54.91
C VAL A 316 -6.52 18.00 55.42
N GLU A 317 -5.56 18.92 55.44
CA GLU A 317 -5.74 20.33 55.78
C GLU A 317 -5.42 21.18 54.55
N VAL A 318 -6.24 22.19 54.28
CA VAL A 318 -6.06 23.11 53.15
C VAL A 318 -5.90 24.53 53.67
N SER A 319 -4.85 25.23 53.21
CA SER A 319 -4.59 26.63 53.51
C SER A 319 -4.19 27.38 52.25
N GLY A 320 -5.11 28.16 51.69
CA GLY A 320 -4.93 28.79 50.38
C GLY A 320 -4.76 27.75 49.28
N LYS A 321 -3.55 27.61 48.73
CA LYS A 321 -3.19 26.58 47.73
C LYS A 321 -2.30 25.46 48.29
N ALA A 322 -2.02 25.46 49.59
CA ALA A 322 -1.24 24.41 50.23
C ALA A 322 -2.18 23.31 50.77
N VAL A 323 -1.95 22.08 50.33
CA VAL A 323 -2.62 20.86 50.79
C VAL A 323 -1.65 20.08 51.67
N LYS A 324 -1.96 19.95 52.96
CA LYS A 324 -1.17 19.14 53.91
C LYS A 324 -1.90 17.84 54.19
N VAL A 325 -1.24 16.73 53.89
CA VAL A 325 -1.71 15.37 54.18
C VAL A 325 -1.05 14.90 55.46
N ASN A 326 -1.78 15.00 56.55
CA ASN A 326 -1.37 14.52 57.85
C ASN A 326 -1.50 12.99 57.90
N LEU A 327 -0.37 12.28 57.75
CA LEU A 327 -0.36 10.82 57.68
C LEU A 327 -0.87 10.18 59.00
N ALA A 328 -1.45 8.98 58.87
CA ALA A 328 -1.90 8.18 60.02
C ALA A 328 -0.73 7.50 60.73
N LYS A 329 -0.90 7.25 62.03
CA LYS A 329 0.04 6.46 62.85
C LYS A 329 -0.65 5.32 63.59
N ASN A 330 0.01 4.17 63.63
CA ASN A 330 -0.41 3.01 64.44
C ASN A 330 -0.13 3.22 65.94
N ALA A 331 -0.39 2.20 66.76
CA ALA A 331 -0.20 2.24 68.21
C ALA A 331 1.28 2.39 68.62
N GLU A 332 2.20 1.92 67.77
CA GLU A 332 3.65 2.00 67.95
C GLU A 332 4.24 3.35 67.48
N GLY A 333 3.41 4.24 66.91
CA GLY A 333 3.84 5.55 66.40
C GLY A 333 4.53 5.51 65.03
N ALA A 334 4.45 4.39 64.30
CA ALA A 334 4.90 4.26 62.92
C ALA A 334 3.81 4.72 61.93
N LEU A 335 4.24 5.22 60.76
CA LEU A 335 3.33 5.62 59.68
C LEU A 335 2.52 4.41 59.18
N ALA A 336 1.23 4.63 58.93
CA ALA A 336 0.28 3.54 58.63
C ALA A 336 -0.61 3.79 57.39
N SER A 337 -0.60 4.99 56.80
CA SER A 337 -1.41 5.30 55.62
C SER A 337 -0.81 4.69 54.35
N THR A 338 -1.60 3.89 53.64
CA THR A 338 -1.22 3.35 52.32
C THR A 338 -1.42 4.41 51.23
N ALA A 339 -0.73 4.27 50.09
CA ALA A 339 -0.88 5.19 48.95
C ALA A 339 -2.32 5.28 48.43
N ALA A 340 -3.07 4.18 48.44
CA ALA A 340 -4.50 4.18 48.10
C ALA A 340 -5.34 5.04 49.07
N GLN A 341 -5.12 4.90 50.38
CA GLN A 341 -5.82 5.70 51.39
C GLN A 341 -5.44 7.19 51.31
N VAL A 342 -4.17 7.49 51.03
CA VAL A 342 -3.69 8.86 50.84
C VAL A 342 -4.31 9.50 49.61
N ALA A 343 -4.38 8.77 48.49
CA ALA A 343 -5.04 9.24 47.27
C ALA A 343 -6.51 9.61 47.51
N GLU A 344 -7.29 8.68 48.09
CA GLU A 344 -8.70 8.90 48.45
C GLU A 344 -8.88 10.10 49.40
N ALA A 345 -8.03 10.23 50.41
CA ALA A 345 -8.09 11.34 51.36
C ALA A 345 -7.74 12.70 50.72
N ILE A 346 -6.81 12.74 49.75
CA ILE A 346 -6.49 13.97 49.01
C ILE A 346 -7.68 14.38 48.14
N GLU A 347 -8.26 13.46 47.38
CA GLU A 347 -9.37 13.77 46.46
C GLU A 347 -10.60 14.27 47.24
N ALA A 348 -10.97 13.58 48.32
CA ALA A 348 -12.09 14.00 49.18
C ALA A 348 -11.78 15.26 50.03
N GLY A 349 -10.52 15.47 50.42
CA GLY A 349 -10.12 16.47 51.41
C GLY A 349 -9.50 17.76 50.86
N SER A 350 -9.11 17.82 49.59
CA SER A 350 -8.40 18.97 48.99
C SER A 350 -9.24 20.23 48.75
N GLN A 351 -10.52 20.23 49.12
CA GLN A 351 -11.48 21.32 48.89
C GLN A 351 -11.59 21.71 47.39
N GLY A 352 -11.41 20.75 46.49
CA GLY A 352 -11.49 20.96 45.04
C GLY A 352 -10.23 21.57 44.41
N LEU A 353 -9.09 21.59 45.12
CA LEU A 353 -7.79 21.94 44.52
C LEU A 353 -7.23 20.79 43.67
N ILE A 354 -7.47 19.54 44.09
CA ILE A 354 -7.09 18.31 43.41
C ILE A 354 -8.38 17.62 42.95
N ASP A 355 -8.57 17.42 41.64
CA ASP A 355 -9.74 16.73 41.08
C ASP A 355 -9.52 15.24 40.85
N ARG A 356 -8.26 14.77 40.93
CA ARG A 356 -7.88 13.38 40.71
C ARG A 356 -6.60 13.05 41.49
N ALA A 357 -6.67 12.06 42.36
CA ALA A 357 -5.50 11.50 43.03
C ALA A 357 -5.55 9.97 43.03
N HIS A 358 -4.44 9.31 42.67
CA HIS A 358 -4.40 7.85 42.52
C HIS A 358 -3.04 7.25 42.86
N PRO A 359 -2.96 5.95 43.19
CA PRO A 359 -1.69 5.22 43.24
C PRO A 359 -0.91 5.31 41.93
N TYR A 360 0.42 5.19 42.00
CA TYR A 360 1.27 5.24 40.81
C TYR A 360 1.00 4.08 39.84
N ARG A 361 0.50 4.40 38.64
CA ARG A 361 0.21 3.48 37.53
C ARG A 361 -0.72 2.33 37.92
N THR A 362 -0.33 1.08 37.64
CA THR A 362 -1.11 -0.14 37.94
C THR A 362 -0.93 -0.65 39.37
N SER A 363 -0.26 0.13 40.23
CA SER A 363 -0.11 -0.18 41.66
C SER A 363 -1.48 -0.23 42.34
N THR A 364 -1.70 -1.22 43.21
CA THR A 364 -2.85 -1.24 44.13
C THR A 364 -2.71 -0.23 45.28
N GLY A 365 -1.58 0.49 45.37
CA GLY A 365 -1.35 1.52 46.37
C GLY A 365 -1.16 0.98 47.79
N ALA A 366 -0.79 -0.30 47.96
CA ALA A 366 -0.68 -0.95 49.27
C ALA A 366 0.57 -0.53 50.10
N GLY A 367 1.54 0.17 49.50
CA GLY A 367 2.73 0.65 50.20
C GLY A 367 2.42 1.83 51.12
N VAL A 368 3.07 1.87 52.28
CA VAL A 368 2.94 2.99 53.24
C VAL A 368 3.63 4.23 52.69
N VAL A 369 2.92 5.36 52.67
CA VAL A 369 3.45 6.64 52.17
C VAL A 369 4.44 7.25 53.18
N PRO A 370 5.68 7.60 52.77
CA PRO A 370 6.61 8.33 53.61
C PRO A 370 6.25 9.82 53.66
N ALA A 371 6.66 10.51 54.73
CA ALA A 371 6.58 11.97 54.78
C ALA A 371 7.53 12.62 53.76
N THR A 372 7.11 13.75 53.19
CA THR A 372 7.92 14.57 52.29
C THR A 372 8.85 15.48 53.08
N THR A 373 10.06 15.74 52.57
CA THR A 373 11.03 16.65 53.21
C THR A 373 10.67 18.13 53.05
N ALA A 374 9.81 18.47 52.10
CA ALA A 374 9.24 19.79 51.87
C ALA A 374 7.93 19.67 51.04
N PRO A 375 7.07 20.70 51.00
CA PRO A 375 5.90 20.73 50.12
C PRO A 375 6.31 20.58 48.64
N ILE A 376 5.65 19.67 47.92
CA ILE A 376 5.86 19.42 46.49
C ILE A 376 4.94 20.35 45.69
N VAL A 377 5.52 21.19 44.83
CA VAL A 377 4.78 22.07 43.92
C VAL A 377 4.28 21.27 42.73
N LEU A 378 3.01 21.43 42.34
CA LEU A 378 2.47 20.82 41.13
C LEU A 378 2.90 21.63 39.89
N THR A 379 3.11 20.96 38.76
CA THR A 379 3.45 21.64 37.50
C THR A 379 2.73 20.99 36.32
N ASP A 380 2.30 21.80 35.35
CA ASP A 380 1.73 21.33 34.08
C ASP A 380 2.81 20.88 33.07
N PHE A 381 4.09 21.04 33.43
CA PHE A 381 5.27 20.68 32.63
C PHE A 381 5.30 21.34 31.24
N LEU A 382 4.69 22.52 31.10
CA LEU A 382 4.66 23.27 29.84
C LEU A 382 5.52 24.54 29.96
N ASP A 383 6.72 24.48 29.38
CA ASP A 383 7.60 25.61 29.24
C ASP A 383 6.93 26.71 28.40
N GLN A 384 6.89 27.92 28.96
CA GLN A 384 6.50 29.14 28.24
C GLN A 384 7.67 29.77 27.48
N LYS A 385 8.85 29.12 27.50
CA LYS A 385 10.12 29.70 27.09
C LYS A 385 11.06 28.64 26.54
N ARG A 386 11.29 28.67 25.23
CA ARG A 386 12.67 28.49 24.75
C ARG A 386 13.48 29.67 25.28
N THR A 387 14.75 29.46 25.64
CA THR A 387 15.66 30.57 25.98
C THR A 387 15.70 31.57 24.82
N GLY A 388 15.07 32.73 24.99
CA GLY A 388 14.93 33.78 23.96
C GLY A 388 13.51 34.05 23.45
N ALA A 389 12.51 33.22 23.75
CA ALA A 389 11.13 33.46 23.32
C ALA A 389 10.44 34.60 24.12
N PRO A 390 9.66 35.50 23.48
CA PRO A 390 8.88 36.53 24.18
C PRO A 390 7.85 35.93 25.15
N ALA A 391 7.72 36.54 26.33
CA ALA A 391 6.72 36.11 27.31
C ALA A 391 5.30 36.36 26.76
N GLY A 392 4.50 35.30 26.67
CA GLY A 392 3.13 35.36 26.16
C GLY A 392 2.97 35.07 24.66
N GLU A 393 4.03 34.62 23.96
CA GLU A 393 3.96 34.27 22.53
C GLU A 393 2.93 33.16 22.24
N VAL A 394 2.77 32.18 23.13
CA VAL A 394 1.83 31.06 22.98
C VAL A 394 0.59 31.26 23.87
N PRO A 395 -0.61 31.49 23.29
CA PRO A 395 -1.88 31.45 24.00
C PRO A 395 -2.08 30.15 24.77
N ARG A 396 -2.66 30.28 25.96
CA ARG A 396 -3.09 29.16 26.80
C ARG A 396 -4.60 29.05 26.75
N GLY A 397 -5.12 27.84 26.94
CA GLY A 397 -6.56 27.57 26.81
C GLY A 397 -7.02 27.34 25.37
N PRO A 398 -8.33 27.12 25.16
CA PRO A 398 -8.90 26.76 23.87
C PRO A 398 -8.65 27.79 22.76
N TYR A 399 -8.10 27.34 21.63
CA TYR A 399 -7.67 28.21 20.53
C TYR A 399 -8.53 28.04 19.26
N THR A 400 -8.78 29.13 18.53
CA THR A 400 -9.49 29.09 17.24
C THR A 400 -8.49 28.89 16.10
N ILE A 401 -8.52 27.72 15.46
CA ILE A 401 -7.80 27.50 14.20
C ILE A 401 -8.35 28.44 13.13
N ARG A 402 -7.46 28.94 12.27
CA ARG A 402 -7.78 29.88 11.20
C ARG A 402 -7.26 29.34 9.88
N ALA A 403 -8.12 29.27 8.88
CA ALA A 403 -7.71 29.06 7.50
C ALA A 403 -7.57 30.41 6.79
N LEU A 404 -6.63 30.53 5.87
CA LEU A 404 -6.59 31.63 4.91
C LEU A 404 -7.26 31.17 3.62
N ARG A 405 -8.22 31.95 3.13
CA ARG A 405 -8.93 31.69 1.88
C ARG A 405 -8.50 32.69 0.83
N ILE A 406 -8.06 32.22 -0.34
CA ILE A 406 -7.50 33.04 -1.42
C ILE A 406 -8.18 32.71 -2.75
N GLY A 407 -8.73 33.73 -3.41
CA GLY A 407 -9.38 33.63 -4.72
C GLY A 407 -10.12 34.91 -5.06
N LYS A 408 -10.26 35.22 -6.35
CA LYS A 408 -11.02 36.38 -6.82
C LYS A 408 -12.53 36.17 -6.69
N HIS A 409 -12.97 34.91 -6.80
CA HIS A 409 -14.36 34.49 -6.68
C HIS A 409 -14.52 33.55 -5.48
N ARG A 410 -15.03 34.10 -4.38
CA ARG A 410 -15.20 33.42 -3.07
C ARG A 410 -16.68 33.15 -2.74
N ASP A 411 -17.49 32.99 -3.79
CA ASP A 411 -18.95 32.77 -3.76
C ASP A 411 -19.35 31.29 -3.96
N GLY A 412 -18.36 30.40 -4.12
CA GLY A 412 -18.59 28.98 -4.41
C GLY A 412 -18.78 28.63 -5.89
N SER A 413 -18.69 29.61 -6.80
CA SER A 413 -18.81 29.37 -8.27
C SER A 413 -17.59 28.68 -8.89
N LYS A 414 -16.45 28.67 -8.18
CA LYS A 414 -15.18 28.08 -8.62
C LYS A 414 -14.84 26.83 -7.81
N PRO A 415 -14.19 25.81 -8.40
CA PRO A 415 -13.70 24.66 -7.65
C PRO A 415 -12.76 25.12 -6.53
N GLY A 416 -12.96 24.56 -5.35
CA GLY A 416 -12.16 24.82 -4.18
C GLY A 416 -11.08 23.77 -3.97
N VAL A 417 -9.95 24.19 -3.40
CA VAL A 417 -8.82 23.33 -3.04
C VAL A 417 -8.47 23.57 -1.58
N LEU A 418 -8.58 22.53 -0.75
CA LEU A 418 -8.15 22.55 0.66
C LEU A 418 -6.74 22.00 0.80
N ILE A 419 -5.79 22.84 1.21
CA ILE A 419 -4.47 22.42 1.68
C ILE A 419 -4.48 22.44 3.20
N GLN A 420 -4.18 21.31 3.84
CA GLN A 420 -4.11 21.15 5.29
C GLN A 420 -2.71 20.68 5.67
N ALA A 421 -2.02 21.41 6.54
CA ALA A 421 -0.70 21.05 7.03
C ALA A 421 -0.67 20.85 8.55
N SER A 422 0.29 20.04 9.02
CA SER A 422 0.54 19.76 10.44
C SER A 422 -0.71 19.26 11.18
N ASP A 423 -1.27 18.13 10.72
CA ASP A 423 -2.03 17.24 11.61
C ASP A 423 -1.11 16.61 12.67
N HIS A 424 0.12 16.26 12.25
CA HIS A 424 1.16 15.87 13.17
C HIS A 424 2.10 17.05 13.47
N ALA A 425 2.46 17.18 14.74
CA ALA A 425 3.11 18.37 15.27
C ALA A 425 4.63 18.49 15.00
N ARG A 426 5.33 17.36 14.91
CA ARG A 426 6.79 17.30 14.65
C ARG A 426 7.19 17.66 13.22
N GLU A 427 6.22 17.72 12.31
CA GLU A 427 6.40 17.89 10.87
C GLU A 427 6.50 19.37 10.54
N TRP A 428 7.71 19.95 10.63
CA TRP A 428 7.85 21.41 10.61
C TRP A 428 7.79 22.04 9.20
N VAL A 429 8.21 21.30 8.17
CA VAL A 429 8.25 21.77 6.78
C VAL A 429 6.86 21.96 6.13
N PRO A 430 5.84 21.10 6.34
CA PRO A 430 4.47 21.34 5.85
C PRO A 430 3.88 22.72 6.21
N MET A 431 4.20 23.22 7.41
CA MET A 431 3.74 24.54 7.87
C MET A 431 4.35 25.67 7.03
N THR A 432 5.65 25.60 6.72
CA THR A 432 6.36 26.63 5.94
C THR A 432 6.01 26.57 4.46
N ILE A 433 5.78 25.38 3.88
CA ILE A 433 5.25 25.23 2.51
C ILE A 433 3.91 25.96 2.35
N THR A 434 3.03 25.85 3.35
CA THR A 434 1.69 26.46 3.29
C THR A 434 1.76 27.99 3.31
N LEU A 435 2.70 28.57 4.10
CA LEU A 435 2.97 30.01 4.07
C LEU A 435 3.61 30.46 2.76
N GLU A 436 4.68 29.81 2.31
CA GLU A 436 5.36 30.13 1.03
C GLU A 436 4.38 30.07 -0.16
N THR A 437 3.45 29.11 -0.15
CA THR A 437 2.36 29.02 -1.13
C THR A 437 1.43 30.24 -1.08
N ALA A 438 0.98 30.65 0.11
CA ALA A 438 0.12 31.82 0.28
C ALA A 438 0.77 33.10 -0.26
N GLU A 439 2.04 33.32 0.10
CA GLU A 439 2.80 34.51 -0.31
C GLU A 439 3.00 34.55 -1.83
N ARG A 440 3.41 33.42 -2.44
CA ARG A 440 3.53 33.30 -3.91
C ARG A 440 2.21 33.60 -4.63
N LEU A 441 1.07 33.20 -4.09
CA LEU A 441 -0.24 33.51 -4.68
C LEU A 441 -0.53 35.02 -4.64
N VAL A 442 -0.44 35.66 -3.47
CA VAL A 442 -0.86 37.07 -3.33
C VAL A 442 0.12 38.06 -3.96
N HIS A 443 1.44 37.84 -3.84
CA HIS A 443 2.46 38.74 -4.36
C HIS A 443 2.58 38.73 -5.90
N ASN A 444 2.08 37.69 -6.56
CA ASN A 444 2.13 37.53 -8.02
C ASN A 444 0.78 37.67 -8.73
N TYR A 445 -0.37 37.73 -8.03
CA TYR A 445 -1.70 37.82 -8.64
C TYR A 445 -1.84 38.96 -9.68
N LYS A 446 -1.18 40.09 -9.46
CA LYS A 446 -1.24 41.26 -10.37
C LYS A 446 -0.18 41.27 -11.47
N THR A 447 0.84 40.39 -11.39
CA THR A 447 2.04 40.45 -12.25
C THR A 447 2.27 39.18 -13.07
N ASN A 448 1.91 38.00 -12.57
CA ASN A 448 2.10 36.73 -13.28
C ASN A 448 0.77 36.18 -13.81
N ALA A 449 0.70 35.94 -15.12
CA ALA A 449 -0.52 35.49 -15.79
C ALA A 449 -1.03 34.13 -15.31
N ALA A 450 -0.15 33.19 -14.93
CA ALA A 450 -0.56 31.87 -14.46
C ALA A 450 -1.13 31.91 -13.04
N ILE A 451 -0.55 32.72 -12.14
CA ILE A 451 -1.13 32.94 -10.80
C ILE A 451 -2.46 33.70 -10.89
N LYS A 452 -2.56 34.65 -11.82
CA LYS A 452 -3.83 35.31 -12.11
C LYS A 452 -4.89 34.32 -12.58
N ASP A 453 -4.57 33.46 -13.53
CA ASP A 453 -5.48 32.43 -14.04
C ASP A 453 -5.95 31.47 -12.95
N ILE A 454 -5.06 31.05 -12.05
CA ILE A 454 -5.38 30.24 -10.87
C ILE A 454 -6.39 30.98 -9.99
N LEU A 455 -6.08 32.18 -9.51
CA LEU A 455 -6.93 32.88 -8.53
C LEU A 455 -8.23 33.43 -9.13
N ASP A 456 -8.31 33.63 -10.45
CA ASP A 456 -9.57 33.93 -11.15
C ASP A 456 -10.47 32.69 -11.30
N ASN A 457 -9.94 31.47 -11.16
CA ASN A 457 -10.66 30.22 -11.43
C ASN A 457 -10.69 29.18 -10.29
N VAL A 458 -10.08 29.47 -9.14
CA VAL A 458 -9.97 28.57 -7.98
C VAL A 458 -10.25 29.32 -6.68
N ASP A 459 -10.88 28.62 -5.74
CA ASP A 459 -11.14 29.08 -4.37
C ASP A 459 -10.20 28.31 -3.41
N VAL A 460 -9.05 28.88 -3.08
CA VAL A 460 -8.00 28.21 -2.29
C VAL A 460 -8.30 28.34 -0.80
N PHE A 461 -8.19 27.26 -0.04
CA PHE A 461 -8.28 27.22 1.42
C PHE A 461 -6.98 26.63 2.00
N LEU A 462 -6.31 27.37 2.88
CA LEU A 462 -5.03 26.98 3.49
C LEU A 462 -5.18 26.91 5.01
N ILE A 463 -5.05 25.71 5.59
CA ILE A 463 -4.82 25.53 7.04
C ILE A 463 -3.31 25.36 7.24
N PRO A 464 -2.60 26.35 7.82
CA PRO A 464 -1.14 26.28 7.95
C PRO A 464 -0.72 25.33 9.08
N VAL A 465 -1.57 25.17 10.10
CA VAL A 465 -1.39 24.27 11.23
C VAL A 465 -2.75 23.74 11.67
N ASN A 466 -3.05 22.45 11.48
CA ASN A 466 -4.28 21.86 12.01
C ASN A 466 -4.15 21.48 13.50
N ASN A 467 -2.93 21.18 13.96
CA ASN A 467 -2.59 20.82 15.34
C ASN A 467 -1.74 21.91 16.04
N PRO A 468 -2.28 23.12 16.31
CA PRO A 468 -1.50 24.21 16.89
C PRO A 468 -1.01 23.90 18.31
N ASP A 469 -1.75 23.08 19.07
CA ASP A 469 -1.41 22.76 20.46
C ASP A 469 -0.25 21.77 20.54
N GLY A 470 -0.28 20.72 19.71
CA GLY A 470 0.83 19.79 19.55
C GLY A 470 2.06 20.49 18.94
N ALA A 471 1.88 21.31 17.90
CA ALA A 471 2.99 22.02 17.25
C ALA A 471 3.73 22.94 18.23
N ASN A 472 3.00 23.65 19.10
CA ASN A 472 3.63 24.41 20.19
C ASN A 472 4.39 23.49 21.17
N TYR A 473 3.84 22.34 21.55
CA TYR A 473 4.57 21.38 22.38
C TYR A 473 5.84 20.83 21.69
N SER A 474 5.81 20.65 20.37
CA SER A 474 6.98 20.28 19.55
C SER A 474 8.07 21.36 19.59
N PHE A 475 7.72 22.63 19.34
CA PHE A 475 8.68 23.74 19.36
C PHE A 475 9.28 24.04 20.74
N TYR A 476 8.53 23.84 21.83
CA TYR A 476 8.92 24.36 23.16
C TYR A 476 9.24 23.29 24.21
N ASN A 477 8.83 22.01 24.07
CA ASN A 477 9.00 21.00 25.12
C ASN A 477 9.53 19.65 24.64
N PHE A 478 8.99 19.12 23.55
CA PHE A 478 9.31 17.77 23.07
C PHE A 478 9.20 17.70 21.55
N ALA A 479 10.33 17.91 20.87
CA ALA A 479 10.45 17.99 19.42
C ALA A 479 9.69 16.87 18.66
N SER A 480 9.77 15.62 19.12
CA SER A 480 9.15 14.45 18.48
C SER A 480 7.62 14.34 18.71
N GLN A 481 6.97 15.28 19.39
CA GLN A 481 5.51 15.28 19.57
C GLN A 481 4.79 15.14 18.23
N ARG A 482 4.03 14.05 18.09
CA ARG A 482 3.20 13.78 16.91
C ARG A 482 1.77 14.28 17.10
N LYS A 483 1.14 13.88 18.21
CA LYS A 483 -0.29 14.02 18.49
C LYS A 483 -0.70 15.43 18.93
N ASN A 484 -2.00 15.70 19.09
CA ASN A 484 -2.47 16.89 19.80
C ASN A 484 -2.16 16.79 21.32
N MET A 485 -2.74 17.66 22.16
CA MET A 485 -2.42 17.74 23.59
C MET A 485 -3.48 17.13 24.52
N THR A 486 -4.58 16.60 23.99
CA THR A 486 -5.70 16.08 24.80
C THR A 486 -5.32 14.79 25.54
N ASN A 487 -5.37 14.81 26.87
CA ASN A 487 -5.12 13.61 27.67
C ASN A 487 -6.42 12.84 27.96
N HIS A 488 -6.66 11.75 27.21
CA HIS A 488 -7.76 10.80 27.43
C HIS A 488 -7.33 9.55 28.23
N CYS A 489 -6.15 9.55 28.88
CA CYS A 489 -5.64 8.35 29.57
C CYS A 489 -6.28 8.06 30.93
N PRO A 490 -6.51 6.76 31.25
CA PRO A 490 -6.86 6.33 32.60
C PRO A 490 -5.68 6.48 33.57
N ASP A 491 -5.96 6.39 34.87
CA ASP A 491 -5.01 6.63 35.97
C ASP A 491 -3.71 5.83 35.82
N ALA A 492 -3.83 4.59 35.32
CA ALA A 492 -2.71 3.69 35.07
C ALA A 492 -1.62 4.26 34.14
N THR A 493 -1.96 5.23 33.28
CA THR A 493 -1.04 5.85 32.31
C THR A 493 -1.07 7.38 32.32
N ALA A 494 -1.82 8.02 33.22
CA ALA A 494 -1.98 9.47 33.34
C ALA A 494 -0.97 10.15 34.31
N ASP A 495 0.17 9.52 34.58
CA ASP A 495 1.24 10.07 35.42
C ASP A 495 2.20 11.02 34.66
N PRO A 496 2.78 12.04 35.32
CA PRO A 496 3.74 12.98 34.72
C PRO A 496 4.88 12.41 33.86
N GLY A 497 5.31 11.17 34.10
CA GLY A 497 6.32 10.49 33.29
C GLY A 497 5.84 10.21 31.86
N ASN A 498 4.56 9.91 31.67
CA ASN A 498 3.96 9.58 30.36
C ASN A 498 3.49 10.81 29.57
N ARG A 499 3.76 12.03 30.05
CA ARG A 499 3.22 13.27 29.46
C ARG A 499 3.57 13.51 27.99
N ASN A 500 4.65 12.92 27.48
CA ASN A 500 5.04 12.99 26.06
C ASN A 500 4.26 11.99 25.18
N SER A 501 3.53 11.06 25.79
CA SER A 501 2.78 10.01 25.11
C SER A 501 1.29 10.32 24.98
N TRP A 502 0.75 11.36 25.64
CA TRP A 502 -0.66 11.77 25.54
C TRP A 502 -0.96 12.53 24.23
N GLY A 503 -2.25 12.79 24.01
CA GLY A 503 -2.79 13.34 22.76
C GLY A 503 -3.51 12.30 21.92
N VAL A 504 -4.21 12.75 20.88
CA VAL A 504 -4.80 11.95 19.81
C VAL A 504 -4.04 12.21 18.50
N ASP A 505 -3.82 11.15 17.71
CA ASP A 505 -3.36 11.30 16.34
C ASP A 505 -4.55 11.75 15.48
N LEU A 506 -4.54 13.03 15.09
CA LEU A 506 -5.64 13.64 14.33
C LEU A 506 -5.91 12.88 13.02
N ASN A 507 -4.87 12.35 12.39
CA ASN A 507 -4.97 11.59 11.15
C ASN A 507 -5.24 10.09 11.39
N ARG A 508 -5.79 9.75 12.57
CA ARG A 508 -6.45 8.48 12.92
C ARG A 508 -7.87 8.69 13.49
N ASN A 509 -8.34 9.93 13.58
CA ASN A 509 -9.58 10.30 14.27
C ASN A 509 -10.81 10.47 13.33
N TYR A 510 -10.70 10.17 12.03
CA TYR A 510 -11.80 10.35 11.05
C TYR A 510 -12.67 9.09 10.87
N ARG A 511 -13.85 9.25 10.26
CA ARG A 511 -14.99 8.29 10.33
C ARG A 511 -14.98 7.13 9.34
N VAL A 512 -14.04 7.09 8.40
CA VAL A 512 -14.09 6.14 7.28
C VAL A 512 -12.86 5.26 7.27
N GLY A 513 -13.07 3.95 7.31
CA GLY A 513 -12.00 2.98 7.38
C GLY A 513 -11.24 3.13 8.70
N SER A 514 -11.96 3.37 9.79
CA SER A 514 -11.38 3.68 11.10
C SER A 514 -10.95 2.42 11.86
N GLY A 515 -10.20 2.59 12.95
CA GLY A 515 -9.93 1.47 13.87
C GLY A 515 -11.18 1.04 14.66
N PHE A 516 -12.26 1.82 14.64
CA PHE A 516 -13.58 1.41 15.15
C PHE A 516 -14.33 0.53 14.14
N ASP A 517 -14.12 0.74 12.84
CA ASP A 517 -14.57 -0.14 11.74
C ASP A 517 -13.76 -1.46 11.67
N GLY A 518 -12.65 -1.57 12.42
CA GLY A 518 -11.77 -2.74 12.45
C GLY A 518 -10.60 -2.71 11.46
N TYR A 519 -10.28 -1.55 10.87
CA TYR A 519 -9.10 -1.39 10.00
C TYR A 519 -7.80 -1.17 10.81
N ASP A 520 -6.68 -1.65 10.28
CA ASP A 520 -5.39 -1.60 10.96
C ASP A 520 -4.65 -0.26 10.80
N GLY A 521 -3.69 0.01 11.70
CA GLY A 521 -2.82 1.18 11.65
C GLY A 521 -3.21 2.36 12.54
N ALA A 522 -4.30 2.20 13.29
CA ALA A 522 -4.73 3.05 14.39
C ALA A 522 -4.67 2.25 15.70
N SER A 523 -4.55 2.93 16.85
CA SER A 523 -4.50 2.27 18.16
C SER A 523 -5.58 2.76 19.12
N SER A 524 -6.07 1.85 19.98
CA SER A 524 -6.93 2.15 21.13
C SER A 524 -6.14 2.48 22.40
N SER A 525 -4.81 2.35 22.39
CA SER A 525 -3.95 2.70 23.54
C SER A 525 -3.68 4.20 23.58
N CYS A 526 -4.12 4.88 24.65
CA CYS A 526 -4.02 6.34 24.79
C CYS A 526 -2.58 6.89 24.83
N THR A 527 -1.58 6.03 25.05
CA THR A 527 -0.15 6.37 25.01
C THR A 527 0.48 6.11 23.64
N SER A 528 -0.25 5.52 22.69
CA SER A 528 0.26 5.20 21.36
C SER A 528 0.56 6.44 20.53
N GLY A 529 1.60 6.41 19.70
CA GLY A 529 1.84 7.42 18.66
C GLY A 529 0.68 7.56 17.65
N THR A 530 -0.10 6.49 17.45
CA THR A 530 -1.25 6.41 16.52
C THR A 530 -2.59 6.27 17.24
N TYR A 531 -2.70 6.76 18.48
CA TYR A 531 -3.95 6.70 19.25
C TYR A 531 -5.10 7.40 18.53
N GLN A 532 -6.17 6.66 18.24
CA GLN A 532 -7.30 7.11 17.43
C GLN A 532 -8.28 8.04 18.15
N GLY A 533 -8.10 8.26 19.46
CA GLY A 533 -9.05 8.95 20.31
C GLY A 533 -10.13 8.03 20.91
N PRO A 534 -10.97 8.54 21.81
CA PRO A 534 -12.04 7.77 22.45
C PRO A 534 -13.23 7.47 21.51
N ALA A 535 -13.38 8.23 20.42
CA ALA A 535 -14.42 8.06 19.40
C ALA A 535 -13.97 8.72 18.08
N GLU A 536 -14.59 8.36 16.97
CA GLU A 536 -14.46 9.08 15.71
C GLU A 536 -14.90 10.54 15.86
N LEU A 537 -14.12 11.45 15.27
CA LEU A 537 -14.23 12.89 15.44
C LEU A 537 -14.41 13.28 16.92
N SER A 538 -13.62 12.67 17.82
CA SER A 538 -13.56 13.16 19.21
C SER A 538 -12.96 14.57 19.25
N GLU A 539 -11.93 14.81 18.44
CA GLU A 539 -11.10 16.01 18.53
C GLU A 539 -11.67 17.19 17.73
N PRO A 540 -11.63 18.42 18.27
CA PRO A 540 -12.13 19.62 17.59
C PRO A 540 -11.36 19.97 16.31
N GLU A 541 -10.07 19.64 16.23
CA GLU A 541 -9.23 19.86 15.06
C GLU A 541 -9.77 19.07 13.85
N SER A 542 -10.02 17.76 14.01
CA SER A 542 -10.60 16.93 12.94
C SER A 542 -12.01 17.36 12.54
N LYS A 543 -12.83 17.86 13.49
CA LYS A 543 -14.15 18.45 13.19
C LYS A 543 -14.08 19.69 12.31
N ASN A 544 -13.00 20.47 12.39
CA ASN A 544 -12.85 21.68 11.57
C ASN A 544 -12.59 21.37 10.09
N SER A 545 -11.81 20.32 9.79
CA SER A 545 -11.64 19.83 8.41
C SER A 545 -12.99 19.40 7.81
N ILE A 546 -13.78 18.65 8.59
CA ILE A 546 -15.14 18.23 8.20
C ILE A 546 -16.06 19.44 8.00
N TRP A 547 -16.04 20.41 8.91
CA TRP A 547 -16.84 21.64 8.80
C TRP A 547 -16.53 22.42 7.51
N LEU A 548 -15.26 22.49 7.08
CA LEU A 548 -14.89 23.11 5.80
C LEU A 548 -15.52 22.38 4.61
N ALA A 549 -15.39 21.06 4.54
CA ALA A 549 -16.02 20.24 3.48
C ALA A 549 -17.56 20.34 3.49
N GLU A 550 -18.16 20.61 4.65
CA GLU A 550 -19.61 20.75 4.81
C GLU A 550 -20.16 22.13 4.44
N ASN A 551 -19.40 23.19 4.67
CA ASN A 551 -19.83 24.57 4.43
C ASN A 551 -19.38 25.10 3.06
N PHE A 552 -18.25 24.62 2.54
CA PHE A 552 -17.70 25.00 1.25
C PHE A 552 -17.81 23.82 0.26
N ARG A 553 -19.04 23.53 -0.17
CA ARG A 553 -19.36 22.41 -1.09
C ARG A 553 -18.69 22.50 -2.47
N ASN A 554 -18.10 23.64 -2.79
CA ASN A 554 -17.28 23.85 -3.98
C ASN A 554 -15.87 23.25 -3.84
N ILE A 555 -15.38 22.94 -2.62
CA ILE A 555 -14.14 22.17 -2.45
C ILE A 555 -14.28 20.83 -3.19
N LYS A 556 -13.43 20.60 -4.19
CA LYS A 556 -13.34 19.36 -4.99
C LYS A 556 -12.00 18.65 -4.84
N PHE A 557 -11.01 19.33 -4.29
CA PHE A 557 -9.67 18.80 -4.07
C PHE A 557 -9.25 19.04 -2.61
N MET A 558 -8.55 18.07 -2.05
CA MET A 558 -7.92 18.19 -0.73
C MET A 558 -6.52 17.60 -0.77
N MET A 559 -5.59 18.22 -0.06
CA MET A 559 -4.22 17.73 0.11
C MET A 559 -3.81 17.86 1.58
N SER A 560 -3.60 16.72 2.24
CA SER A 560 -2.98 16.64 3.56
C SER A 560 -1.47 16.65 3.38
N VAL A 561 -0.78 17.67 3.89
CA VAL A 561 0.67 17.85 3.77
C VAL A 561 1.34 17.46 5.07
N HIS A 562 2.24 16.50 4.97
CA HIS A 562 2.96 15.82 6.04
C HIS A 562 4.47 15.78 5.74
N SER A 563 5.29 15.40 6.71
CA SER A 563 6.68 14.99 6.45
C SER A 563 7.08 13.83 7.37
N ASN A 564 8.06 12.99 7.04
CA ASN A 564 8.90 12.96 5.84
C ASN A 564 8.65 11.68 5.03
N GLY A 565 9.24 11.55 3.85
CA GLY A 565 9.25 10.29 3.09
C GLY A 565 9.19 10.44 1.58
N GLY A 566 8.76 11.59 1.08
CA GLY A 566 8.69 11.85 -0.36
C GLY A 566 7.70 10.94 -1.07
N GLN A 567 6.44 10.97 -0.66
CA GLN A 567 5.38 10.09 -1.16
C GLN A 567 4.11 10.89 -1.47
N LEU A 568 3.44 10.60 -2.59
CA LEU A 568 2.18 11.26 -2.98
C LEU A 568 1.11 10.20 -3.22
N PHE A 569 0.10 10.17 -2.35
CA PHE A 569 -0.82 9.04 -2.26
C PHE A 569 -2.29 9.42 -2.05
N TRP A 570 -3.18 8.47 -2.34
CA TRP A 570 -4.64 8.64 -2.27
C TRP A 570 -5.33 7.38 -1.72
N GLN A 571 -6.60 7.15 -2.01
CA GLN A 571 -7.37 5.97 -1.57
C GLN A 571 -6.98 4.72 -2.40
N PRO A 572 -7.09 3.50 -1.86
CA PRO A 572 -7.46 3.18 -0.49
C PRO A 572 -6.32 3.45 0.48
N GLY A 573 -6.62 4.10 1.59
CA GLY A 573 -5.69 4.46 2.65
C GLY A 573 -5.60 3.47 3.80
N ALA A 574 -6.53 2.53 3.92
CA ALA A 574 -6.53 1.53 5.00
C ALA A 574 -6.88 0.12 4.48
N TYR A 575 -6.48 -0.90 5.24
CA TYR A 575 -6.93 -2.30 5.11
C TYR A 575 -7.16 -2.96 6.46
N ILE A 576 -7.99 -4.00 6.47
CA ILE A 576 -7.98 -5.04 7.50
C ILE A 576 -6.84 -5.99 7.17
N ALA A 577 -5.96 -6.29 8.14
CA ALA A 577 -4.72 -7.03 7.92
C ALA A 577 -4.98 -8.47 7.45
N ASP A 578 -5.98 -9.15 8.01
CA ASP A 578 -6.37 -10.49 7.53
C ASP A 578 -6.95 -10.40 6.10
N GLY A 579 -6.37 -11.15 5.17
CA GLY A 579 -6.67 -11.05 3.74
C GLY A 579 -6.31 -9.73 3.05
N ARG A 580 -5.73 -8.74 3.76
CA ARG A 580 -5.41 -7.39 3.27
C ARG A 580 -6.60 -6.70 2.57
N ILE A 581 -7.77 -6.74 3.22
CA ILE A 581 -9.03 -6.20 2.69
C ILE A 581 -8.99 -4.67 2.79
N THR A 582 -8.73 -3.98 1.68
CA THR A 582 -8.66 -2.52 1.65
C THR A 582 -10.03 -1.87 1.79
N THR A 583 -10.05 -0.57 2.14
CA THR A 583 -11.21 0.28 1.81
C THR A 583 -11.47 0.24 0.28
N PRO A 584 -12.67 0.62 -0.19
CA PRO A 584 -13.02 0.49 -1.61
C PRO A 584 -12.04 1.25 -2.52
N ARG A 585 -11.50 0.60 -3.55
CA ARG A 585 -10.59 1.28 -4.48
C ARG A 585 -11.34 2.32 -5.31
N PRO A 586 -10.73 3.49 -5.62
CA PRO A 586 -11.28 4.42 -6.60
C PRO A 586 -11.63 3.72 -7.92
N PRO A 587 -12.70 4.13 -8.63
CA PRO A 587 -12.95 3.68 -9.99
C PRO A 587 -11.75 4.00 -10.89
N LEU A 588 -11.50 3.19 -11.94
CA LEU A 588 -10.34 3.36 -12.83
C LEU A 588 -10.21 4.80 -13.37
N GLY A 589 -11.30 5.49 -13.70
CA GLY A 589 -11.25 6.88 -14.12
C GLY A 589 -10.69 7.84 -13.06
N HIS A 590 -11.06 7.64 -11.80
CA HIS A 590 -10.53 8.44 -10.68
C HIS A 590 -9.06 8.09 -10.39
N GLU A 591 -8.68 6.81 -10.47
CA GLU A 591 -7.28 6.38 -10.33
C GLU A 591 -6.41 7.02 -11.44
N SER A 592 -6.85 6.97 -12.70
CA SER A 592 -6.16 7.60 -13.82
C SER A 592 -6.02 9.11 -13.63
N PHE A 593 -6.99 9.77 -13.00
CA PHE A 593 -6.94 11.18 -12.68
C PHE A 593 -5.94 11.49 -11.55
N TYR A 594 -5.87 10.62 -10.54
CA TYR A 594 -4.82 10.67 -9.51
C TYR A 594 -3.42 10.52 -10.11
N TRP A 595 -3.20 9.54 -11.00
CA TRP A 595 -1.91 9.36 -11.68
C TRP A 595 -1.53 10.55 -12.58
N GLN A 596 -2.49 11.08 -13.36
CA GLN A 596 -2.26 12.26 -14.19
C GLN A 596 -1.90 13.49 -13.33
N SER A 597 -2.63 13.70 -12.24
CA SER A 597 -2.39 14.78 -11.27
C SER A 597 -1.02 14.64 -10.60
N ALA A 598 -0.68 13.45 -10.12
CA ALA A 598 0.60 13.16 -9.49
C ALA A 598 1.78 13.41 -10.43
N SER A 599 1.67 12.98 -11.70
CA SER A 599 2.71 13.24 -12.71
C SER A 599 2.96 14.74 -12.91
N ARG A 600 1.89 15.56 -13.01
CA ARG A 600 2.00 17.03 -13.10
C ARG A 600 2.68 17.63 -11.87
N ILE A 601 2.17 17.32 -10.68
CA ILE A 601 2.64 17.86 -9.38
C ILE A 601 4.11 17.53 -9.15
N LEU A 602 4.49 16.27 -9.33
CA LEU A 602 5.86 15.79 -9.05
C LEU A 602 6.87 16.26 -10.11
N SER A 603 6.44 16.50 -11.36
CA SER A 603 7.28 17.14 -12.37
C SER A 603 7.72 18.55 -11.93
N GLN A 604 6.85 19.31 -11.26
CA GLN A 604 7.18 20.66 -10.75
C GLN A 604 8.14 20.63 -9.54
N VAL A 605 8.15 19.54 -8.77
CA VAL A 605 9.14 19.30 -7.70
C VAL A 605 10.50 18.91 -8.30
N ARG A 606 10.52 18.00 -9.29
CA ARG A 606 11.74 17.59 -10.00
C ARG A 606 12.40 18.74 -10.76
N ALA A 607 11.62 19.74 -11.18
CA ALA A 607 12.12 20.89 -11.96
C ALA A 607 12.92 21.94 -11.15
N THR A 608 13.25 21.67 -9.87
CA THR A 608 14.12 22.53 -9.06
C THR A 608 15.61 22.21 -9.22
N ARG A 609 16.49 23.06 -8.67
CA ARG A 609 17.95 22.82 -8.63
C ARG A 609 18.34 21.51 -7.94
N ARG A 610 17.56 21.11 -6.92
CA ARG A 610 17.78 19.87 -6.16
C ARG A 610 17.51 18.62 -6.99
N GLN A 611 16.65 18.73 -8.01
CA GLN A 611 16.19 17.63 -8.85
C GLN A 611 15.65 16.47 -8.02
N THR A 612 14.88 16.80 -6.99
CA THR A 612 14.25 15.85 -6.07
C THR A 612 13.23 15.01 -6.84
N VAL A 613 13.39 13.68 -6.79
CA VAL A 613 12.48 12.74 -7.47
C VAL A 613 11.77 11.91 -6.41
N VAL A 614 10.47 12.16 -6.26
CA VAL A 614 9.55 11.18 -5.65
C VAL A 614 9.53 9.97 -6.57
N THR A 615 10.01 8.83 -6.08
CA THR A 615 10.21 7.63 -6.89
C THR A 615 8.88 6.96 -7.25
N PRO A 616 8.83 6.18 -8.35
CA PRO A 616 7.64 5.42 -8.78
C PRO A 616 6.97 4.57 -7.67
N GLU A 617 7.76 4.00 -6.76
CA GLU A 617 7.25 3.17 -5.65
C GLU A 617 6.48 3.97 -4.59
N ASN A 618 6.78 5.26 -4.46
CA ASN A 618 6.23 6.17 -3.45
C ASN A 618 4.95 6.91 -3.92
N VAL A 619 4.36 6.49 -5.04
CA VAL A 619 3.14 7.10 -5.62
C VAL A 619 2.08 6.05 -5.88
N GLY A 620 0.84 6.27 -5.43
CA GLY A 620 -0.27 5.32 -5.60
C GLY A 620 -1.34 5.40 -4.50
N GLY A 621 -2.26 4.44 -4.47
CA GLY A 621 -3.12 4.21 -3.30
C GLY A 621 -2.27 4.00 -2.04
N SER A 622 -2.60 4.72 -0.96
CA SER A 622 -1.75 4.85 0.23
C SER A 622 -1.48 3.51 0.92
N SER A 623 -2.44 2.60 0.96
CA SER A 623 -2.21 1.24 1.47
C SER A 623 -1.23 0.41 0.64
N ASP A 624 -1.02 0.74 -0.64
CA ASP A 624 -0.14 0.02 -1.56
C ASP A 624 1.31 0.55 -1.56
N VAL A 625 1.52 1.81 -1.18
CA VAL A 625 2.84 2.48 -1.17
C VAL A 625 3.40 2.80 0.21
N LEU A 626 2.55 2.77 1.24
CA LEU A 626 2.88 3.10 2.62
C LEU A 626 2.49 1.91 3.52
N TYR A 627 1.47 2.09 4.37
CA TYR A 627 0.87 1.06 5.22
C TYR A 627 -0.61 1.41 5.45
N SER A 628 -1.37 0.51 6.10
CA SER A 628 -2.76 0.82 6.46
C SER A 628 -2.80 2.01 7.43
N SER A 629 -3.55 3.05 7.09
CA SER A 629 -3.69 4.27 7.89
C SER A 629 -5.16 4.47 8.28
N ALA A 630 -5.68 3.60 9.15
CA ALA A 630 -7.08 3.63 9.55
C ALA A 630 -7.51 4.99 10.14
N GLY A 631 -8.68 5.49 9.74
CA GLY A 631 -9.24 6.74 10.25
C GLY A 631 -8.51 8.01 9.78
N ASN A 632 -7.85 7.98 8.62
CA ASN A 632 -7.19 9.15 8.04
C ASN A 632 -8.18 10.10 7.33
N VAL A 633 -7.84 11.39 7.25
CA VAL A 633 -8.70 12.45 6.69
C VAL A 633 -9.15 12.20 5.25
N ARG A 634 -8.31 11.56 4.44
CA ARG A 634 -8.51 11.43 2.98
C ARG A 634 -9.60 10.43 2.63
N GLU A 635 -9.80 9.41 3.46
CA GLU A 635 -10.91 8.47 3.30
C GLU A 635 -12.24 9.21 3.51
N ASP A 636 -12.36 9.99 4.59
CA ASP A 636 -13.56 10.74 4.92
C ASP A 636 -13.89 11.78 3.83
N MET A 637 -12.88 12.54 3.37
CA MET A 637 -13.02 13.51 2.27
C MET A 637 -13.49 12.86 0.96
N TYR A 638 -12.93 11.71 0.58
CA TYR A 638 -13.30 11.05 -0.67
C TYR A 638 -14.66 10.34 -0.59
N PHE A 639 -14.90 9.51 0.42
CA PHE A 639 -16.09 8.66 0.48
C PHE A 639 -17.35 9.41 0.90
N ASN A 640 -17.26 10.38 1.83
CA ASN A 640 -18.44 11.11 2.30
C ASN A 640 -18.75 12.38 1.48
N TYR A 641 -17.76 12.95 0.79
CA TYR A 641 -17.92 14.23 0.08
C TYR A 641 -17.53 14.22 -1.40
N GLY A 642 -16.96 13.14 -1.93
CA GLY A 642 -16.54 13.04 -3.33
C GLY A 642 -15.36 13.96 -3.69
N ILE A 643 -14.55 14.34 -2.69
CA ILE A 643 -13.39 15.21 -2.86
C ILE A 643 -12.19 14.36 -3.28
N PHE A 644 -11.49 14.75 -4.35
CA PHE A 644 -10.22 14.15 -4.73
C PHE A 644 -9.16 14.50 -3.67
N ALA A 645 -8.89 13.55 -2.77
CA ALA A 645 -8.14 13.78 -1.54
C ALA A 645 -6.78 13.06 -1.56
N PHE A 646 -5.73 13.87 -1.65
CA PHE A 646 -4.34 13.48 -1.68
C PHE A 646 -3.72 13.57 -0.28
N GLY A 647 -2.73 12.72 0.00
CA GLY A 647 -1.79 12.88 1.10
C GLY A 647 -0.39 13.01 0.53
N TRP A 648 0.40 13.91 1.08
CA TRP A 648 1.72 14.23 0.60
C TRP A 648 2.73 14.25 1.73
N GLU A 649 3.58 13.23 1.79
CA GLU A 649 4.79 13.24 2.62
C GLU A 649 5.87 13.99 1.83
N VAL A 650 6.23 15.19 2.29
CA VAL A 650 7.33 15.98 1.72
C VAL A 650 8.68 15.50 2.26
N GLY A 651 9.79 16.15 1.90
CA GLY A 651 11.12 15.76 2.40
C GLY A 651 11.49 14.33 2.00
N GLY A 652 11.41 14.02 0.70
CA GLY A 652 11.84 12.73 0.15
C GLY A 652 13.36 12.56 0.10
N SER A 653 13.81 11.32 -0.06
CA SER A 653 15.25 11.04 -0.17
C SER A 653 15.85 11.69 -1.43
N VAL A 654 16.98 12.39 -1.26
CA VAL A 654 17.66 13.13 -2.32
C VAL A 654 18.94 12.42 -2.72
N TYR A 655 19.15 12.20 -4.03
CA TYR A 655 20.37 11.56 -4.52
C TYR A 655 21.61 12.41 -4.25
N ASN A 656 22.61 11.85 -3.57
CA ASN A 656 23.90 12.46 -3.31
C ASN A 656 24.93 11.97 -4.34
N THR A 657 25.42 12.89 -5.16
CA THR A 657 26.40 12.61 -6.22
C THR A 657 27.81 12.29 -5.70
N GLU A 658 28.14 12.68 -4.47
CA GLU A 658 29.46 12.46 -3.85
C GLU A 658 29.56 11.04 -3.26
N THR A 659 28.50 10.57 -2.60
CA THR A 659 28.44 9.20 -2.04
C THR A 659 27.92 8.17 -3.04
N GLY A 660 27.18 8.61 -4.06
CA GLY A 660 26.53 7.73 -5.03
C GLY A 660 25.23 7.09 -4.53
N GLN A 661 24.70 7.54 -3.39
CA GLN A 661 23.52 6.98 -2.71
C GLN A 661 22.42 8.04 -2.50
N PHE A 662 21.20 7.60 -2.23
CA PHE A 662 20.14 8.50 -1.74
C PHE A 662 20.36 8.81 -0.25
N GLN A 663 20.15 10.06 0.13
CA GLN A 663 20.11 10.52 1.51
C GLN A 663 18.67 10.77 1.91
N ASP A 664 18.22 10.16 3.01
CA ASP A 664 16.83 10.31 3.48
C ASP A 664 16.52 11.69 4.06
N GLY A 665 15.22 12.02 4.06
CA GLY A 665 14.69 13.23 4.68
C GLY A 665 14.65 13.19 6.20
N SER A 666 14.03 14.21 6.79
CA SER A 666 13.86 14.36 8.23
C SER A 666 12.53 15.06 8.53
N PHE A 667 11.98 14.85 9.73
CA PHE A 667 10.88 15.65 10.26
C PHE A 667 11.24 17.14 10.42
N GLN A 668 12.50 17.39 10.80
CA GLN A 668 13.01 18.67 11.28
C GLN A 668 14.42 18.91 10.70
N PRO A 669 14.58 18.94 9.36
CA PRO A 669 15.87 19.21 8.74
C PRO A 669 16.36 20.61 9.12
N ASP A 670 17.68 20.81 9.17
CA ASP A 670 18.25 22.15 9.34
C ASP A 670 17.65 23.12 8.32
N TRP A 671 17.25 24.32 8.79
CA TRP A 671 16.51 25.25 7.94
C TRP A 671 17.27 25.59 6.65
N VAL A 672 18.50 26.10 6.77
CA VAL A 672 19.36 26.37 5.61
C VAL A 672 19.94 25.06 5.04
N GLY A 673 20.39 24.17 5.93
CA GLY A 673 20.93 22.84 5.62
C GLY A 673 21.91 22.84 4.45
N SER A 674 21.77 21.87 3.54
CA SER A 674 22.48 21.84 2.26
C SER A 674 21.51 22.14 1.12
N GLU A 675 21.74 23.23 0.38
CA GLU A 675 20.92 23.65 -0.78
C GLU A 675 20.72 22.50 -1.79
N ASN A 676 21.71 21.61 -1.91
CA ASN A 676 21.71 20.48 -2.84
C ASN A 676 21.25 19.13 -2.24
N LEU A 677 21.09 18.99 -0.92
CA LEU A 677 20.78 17.70 -0.27
C LEU A 677 19.51 17.77 0.58
N ILE A 678 19.61 18.00 1.89
CA ILE A 678 18.46 18.07 2.80
C ILE A 678 18.48 19.43 3.50
N SER A 679 17.35 20.15 3.46
CA SER A 679 17.14 21.42 4.17
C SER A 679 15.67 21.82 4.19
N GLY A 680 15.22 22.40 5.31
CA GLY A 680 13.84 22.84 5.46
C GLY A 680 13.45 23.95 4.47
N HIS A 681 14.39 24.83 4.13
CA HIS A 681 14.25 25.88 3.13
C HIS A 681 14.12 25.30 1.71
N GLY A 682 15.03 24.41 1.31
CA GLY A 682 15.01 23.79 -0.01
C GLY A 682 13.74 22.97 -0.26
N GLU A 683 13.31 22.23 0.75
CA GLU A 683 12.03 21.50 0.73
C GLU A 683 10.84 22.46 0.69
N THR A 684 10.84 23.54 1.49
CA THR A 684 9.78 24.58 1.45
C THR A 684 9.60 25.14 0.04
N LEU A 685 10.70 25.46 -0.66
CA LEU A 685 10.64 26.07 -1.97
C LEU A 685 10.20 25.09 -3.08
N GLU A 686 10.62 23.83 -3.03
CA GLU A 686 10.33 22.85 -4.08
C GLU A 686 8.92 22.24 -3.98
N TYR A 687 8.47 21.91 -2.77
CA TYR A 687 7.13 21.33 -2.57
C TYR A 687 6.02 22.38 -2.78
N ALA A 688 6.29 23.67 -2.51
CA ALA A 688 5.39 24.77 -2.88
C ALA A 688 5.13 24.86 -4.40
N ASN A 689 6.06 24.41 -5.27
CA ASN A 689 5.80 24.35 -6.72
C ASN A 689 4.69 23.35 -7.06
N GLY A 690 4.67 22.19 -6.41
CA GLY A 690 3.65 21.17 -6.65
C GLY A 690 2.29 21.50 -6.02
N ILE A 691 2.25 22.22 -4.90
CA ILE A 691 0.96 22.76 -4.39
C ILE A 691 0.37 23.75 -5.39
N ILE A 692 1.18 24.64 -5.99
CA ILE A 692 0.69 25.57 -7.02
C ILE A 692 0.15 24.82 -8.26
N GLU A 693 0.74 23.67 -8.61
CA GLU A 693 0.22 22.81 -9.68
C GLU A 693 -1.12 22.14 -9.34
N MET A 694 -1.37 21.79 -8.07
CA MET A 694 -2.69 21.32 -7.63
C MET A 694 -3.77 22.38 -7.91
N PHE A 695 -3.47 23.67 -7.71
CA PHE A 695 -4.42 24.73 -8.06
C PHE A 695 -4.62 24.85 -9.58
N ARG A 696 -3.60 24.61 -10.42
CA ARG A 696 -3.79 24.54 -11.88
C ARG A 696 -4.68 23.36 -12.29
N ILE A 697 -4.46 22.18 -11.70
CA ILE A 697 -5.31 21.00 -11.91
C ILE A 697 -6.77 21.34 -11.57
N ALA A 698 -7.01 22.02 -10.45
CA ALA A 698 -8.34 22.48 -10.07
C ALA A 698 -8.92 23.54 -11.03
N ALA A 699 -8.11 24.47 -11.53
CA ALA A 699 -8.53 25.45 -12.53
C ALA A 699 -8.94 24.78 -13.86
N ASP A 700 -8.16 23.79 -14.31
CA ASP A 700 -8.43 23.00 -15.51
C ASP A 700 -9.72 22.19 -15.34
N PHE A 701 -9.87 21.48 -14.22
CA PHE A 701 -11.10 20.78 -13.83
C PHE A 701 -12.33 21.72 -13.80
N GLY A 702 -12.18 22.93 -13.27
CA GLY A 702 -13.25 23.93 -13.23
C GLY A 702 -13.68 24.41 -14.62
N ARG A 703 -12.71 24.52 -15.55
CA ARG A 703 -12.93 24.91 -16.95
C ARG A 703 -13.44 23.79 -17.83
N ASP A 704 -13.13 22.54 -17.51
CA ASP A 704 -13.54 21.41 -18.32
C ASP A 704 -15.07 21.26 -18.33
N LYS A 705 -15.63 21.24 -19.53
CA LYS A 705 -17.06 21.13 -19.85
C LYS A 705 -17.29 20.23 -21.06
N ALA A 706 -16.25 19.52 -21.51
CA ALA A 706 -16.27 18.67 -22.68
C ALA A 706 -16.23 17.21 -22.22
N PRO A 707 -17.14 16.34 -22.66
CA PRO A 707 -17.05 14.94 -22.28
C PRO A 707 -15.84 14.27 -22.91
N ALA A 708 -15.16 13.45 -22.11
CA ALA A 708 -14.21 12.47 -22.60
C ALA A 708 -14.75 11.66 -23.78
N THR A 709 -13.86 11.12 -24.60
CA THR A 709 -14.23 10.14 -25.64
C THR A 709 -13.77 8.75 -25.22
N SER A 710 -14.60 7.73 -25.45
CA SER A 710 -14.29 6.34 -25.11
C SER A 710 -14.55 5.38 -26.27
N THR A 711 -13.60 4.48 -26.49
CA THR A 711 -13.63 3.49 -27.57
C THR A 711 -13.40 2.09 -27.04
N LEU A 712 -14.20 1.14 -27.53
CA LEU A 712 -13.97 -0.29 -27.33
C LEU A 712 -12.92 -0.76 -28.35
N THR A 713 -11.74 -1.14 -27.90
CA THR A 713 -10.59 -1.56 -28.72
C THR A 713 -10.43 -3.08 -28.62
N PRO A 714 -10.19 -3.83 -29.73
CA PRO A 714 -9.90 -3.37 -31.10
C PRO A 714 -11.13 -3.16 -32.02
N GLY A 715 -12.28 -2.77 -31.46
CA GLY A 715 -13.48 -2.38 -32.21
C GLY A 715 -14.58 -3.44 -32.25
N GLY A 716 -15.83 -2.99 -32.43
CA GLY A 716 -16.96 -3.86 -32.75
C GLY A 716 -16.85 -4.36 -34.20
N ARG A 717 -16.44 -5.61 -34.37
CA ARG A 717 -16.26 -6.29 -35.66
C ARG A 717 -16.41 -7.80 -35.47
N GLN A 718 -16.28 -8.55 -36.57
CA GLN A 718 -16.17 -10.01 -36.55
C GLN A 718 -14.74 -10.45 -36.21
N PHE A 719 -14.64 -11.49 -35.38
CA PHE A 719 -13.41 -12.18 -35.01
C PHE A 719 -13.60 -13.69 -35.17
N ASP A 720 -12.61 -14.39 -35.72
CA ASP A 720 -12.70 -15.83 -36.02
C ASP A 720 -12.49 -16.74 -34.79
N SER A 721 -12.08 -16.13 -33.68
CA SER A 721 -11.81 -16.77 -32.39
C SER A 721 -12.29 -15.87 -31.25
N PRO A 722 -12.56 -16.43 -30.06
CA PRO A 722 -12.83 -15.62 -28.87
C PRO A 722 -11.68 -14.63 -28.62
N THR A 723 -12.01 -13.41 -28.22
CA THR A 723 -11.12 -12.23 -28.29
C THR A 723 -11.25 -11.36 -27.04
N GLY A 724 -10.12 -10.81 -26.57
CA GLY A 724 -10.08 -9.81 -25.51
C GLY A 724 -10.41 -8.40 -26.02
N MET A 725 -11.28 -7.72 -25.29
CA MET A 725 -11.71 -6.34 -25.55
C MET A 725 -11.31 -5.43 -24.40
N ARG A 726 -10.98 -4.17 -24.68
CA ARG A 726 -10.66 -3.16 -23.65
C ARG A 726 -11.32 -1.83 -23.98
N PHE A 727 -11.61 -1.03 -22.96
CA PHE A 727 -11.95 0.39 -23.17
C PHE A 727 -10.71 1.27 -23.08
N GLU A 728 -10.62 2.22 -23.99
CA GLU A 728 -9.65 3.30 -24.03
C GLU A 728 -10.40 4.64 -23.94
N THR A 729 -9.84 5.63 -23.25
CA THR A 729 -10.44 6.95 -23.07
C THR A 729 -9.45 8.05 -23.43
N SER A 730 -9.92 9.19 -23.95
CA SER A 730 -9.06 10.34 -24.31
C SER A 730 -8.43 11.02 -23.11
N GLU A 731 -9.05 10.88 -21.94
CA GLU A 731 -8.62 11.43 -20.65
C GLU A 731 -9.18 10.55 -19.50
N PRO A 732 -8.84 10.83 -18.23
CA PRO A 732 -9.33 10.06 -17.09
C PRO A 732 -10.87 10.04 -16.98
N ALA A 733 -11.48 8.91 -17.33
CA ALA A 733 -12.93 8.72 -17.28
C ALA A 733 -13.34 7.32 -16.83
N THR A 734 -14.46 7.23 -16.13
CA THR A 734 -15.08 5.98 -15.69
C THR A 734 -16.07 5.51 -16.75
N VAL A 735 -15.81 4.35 -17.36
CA VAL A 735 -16.73 3.75 -18.34
C VAL A 735 -17.73 2.84 -17.63
N TYR A 736 -19.02 3.02 -17.93
CA TYR A 736 -20.14 2.21 -17.45
C TYR A 736 -20.73 1.45 -18.64
N TYR A 737 -20.82 0.13 -18.56
CA TYR A 737 -21.21 -0.70 -19.70
C TYR A 737 -22.21 -1.81 -19.36
N THR A 738 -22.91 -2.27 -20.40
CA THR A 738 -23.82 -3.42 -20.38
C THR A 738 -23.54 -4.32 -21.59
N THR A 739 -23.73 -5.64 -21.41
CA THR A 739 -23.52 -6.67 -22.46
C THR A 739 -24.78 -7.50 -22.76
N ASP A 740 -25.84 -7.29 -21.99
CA ASP A 740 -27.16 -7.94 -22.11
C ASP A 740 -28.14 -7.19 -23.03
N GLY A 741 -27.69 -6.08 -23.63
CA GLY A 741 -28.51 -5.20 -24.46
C GLY A 741 -29.37 -4.20 -23.68
N SER A 742 -29.33 -4.18 -22.34
CA SER A 742 -29.99 -3.16 -21.51
C SER A 742 -29.36 -1.77 -21.71
N ARG A 743 -30.06 -0.71 -21.29
CA ARG A 743 -29.56 0.67 -21.32
C ARG A 743 -28.56 0.88 -20.16
N PRO A 744 -27.34 1.36 -20.41
CA PRO A 744 -26.37 1.56 -19.34
C PRO A 744 -26.75 2.75 -18.43
N THR A 745 -26.53 2.62 -17.13
CA THR A 745 -26.83 3.62 -16.09
C THR A 745 -25.65 3.77 -15.12
N LEU A 746 -25.70 4.70 -14.17
CA LEU A 746 -24.66 4.82 -13.11
C LEU A 746 -24.59 3.59 -12.18
N GLN A 747 -25.55 2.68 -12.30
CA GLN A 747 -25.66 1.41 -11.58
C GLN A 747 -25.21 0.21 -12.43
N SER A 748 -24.90 0.42 -13.71
CA SER A 748 -24.32 -0.60 -14.58
C SER A 748 -22.87 -0.93 -14.16
N PRO A 749 -22.36 -2.13 -14.51
CA PRO A 749 -20.96 -2.47 -14.32
C PRO A 749 -20.00 -1.38 -14.81
N ARG A 750 -19.10 -0.96 -13.92
CA ARG A 750 -17.95 -0.12 -14.27
C ARG A 750 -16.84 -1.00 -14.85
N TYR A 751 -16.19 -0.50 -15.89
CA TYR A 751 -14.93 -1.07 -16.38
C TYR A 751 -13.84 -0.92 -15.32
N LYS A 752 -13.16 -2.02 -14.99
CA LYS A 752 -12.23 -2.11 -13.86
C LYS A 752 -10.77 -2.06 -14.31
N GLN A 753 -9.88 -1.95 -13.34
CA GLN A 753 -8.48 -2.30 -13.50
C GLN A 753 -8.33 -3.82 -13.63
N THR A 754 -7.30 -4.27 -14.34
CA THR A 754 -6.88 -5.69 -14.36
C THR A 754 -6.59 -6.17 -12.94
N GLU A 755 -5.79 -5.39 -12.21
CA GLU A 755 -5.45 -5.54 -10.79
C GLU A 755 -5.01 -4.16 -10.26
N PHE A 756 -4.80 -3.99 -8.95
CA PHE A 756 -4.28 -2.72 -8.43
C PHE A 756 -2.94 -2.33 -9.08
N ARG A 757 -2.75 -1.02 -9.33
CA ARG A 757 -1.61 -0.42 -10.08
C ARG A 757 -1.47 -0.85 -11.55
N GLU A 758 -2.32 -1.73 -12.06
CA GLU A 758 -2.37 -2.09 -13.49
C GLU A 758 -3.44 -1.26 -14.25
N GLY A 759 -3.36 -1.25 -15.59
CA GLY A 759 -4.34 -0.60 -16.45
C GLY A 759 -5.70 -1.31 -16.47
N GLY A 760 -6.59 -0.87 -17.37
CA GLY A 760 -7.92 -1.46 -17.54
C GLY A 760 -7.92 -2.97 -17.80
N GLU A 761 -8.98 -3.66 -17.37
CA GLU A 761 -9.16 -5.11 -17.52
C GLU A 761 -9.33 -5.57 -18.98
N GLU A 762 -8.95 -6.80 -19.30
CA GLU A 762 -9.25 -7.40 -20.60
C GLU A 762 -10.56 -8.20 -20.53
N LEU A 763 -11.61 -7.66 -21.15
CA LEU A 763 -12.94 -8.28 -21.23
C LEU A 763 -12.94 -9.36 -22.30
N TRP A 764 -12.81 -10.63 -21.90
CA TRP A 764 -12.80 -11.76 -22.83
C TRP A 764 -14.19 -12.11 -23.36
N ILE A 765 -14.33 -12.14 -24.69
CA ILE A 765 -15.60 -12.35 -25.40
C ILE A 765 -15.53 -13.63 -26.24
N ASP A 766 -16.38 -14.60 -25.89
CA ASP A 766 -16.41 -15.95 -26.49
C ASP A 766 -17.62 -16.23 -27.38
N LYS A 767 -18.57 -15.31 -27.43
CA LYS A 767 -19.78 -15.34 -28.24
C LYS A 767 -20.14 -13.93 -28.69
N THR A 768 -20.95 -13.82 -29.74
CA THR A 768 -21.43 -12.53 -30.23
C THR A 768 -22.08 -11.73 -29.10
N THR A 769 -21.53 -10.56 -28.79
CA THR A 769 -21.86 -9.73 -27.63
C THR A 769 -21.97 -8.27 -28.05
N THR A 770 -23.08 -7.62 -27.69
CA THR A 770 -23.30 -6.19 -27.95
C THR A 770 -23.02 -5.40 -26.68
N PHE A 771 -21.97 -4.59 -26.72
CA PHE A 771 -21.68 -3.60 -25.70
C PHE A 771 -22.56 -2.37 -25.93
N LYS A 772 -23.09 -1.82 -24.85
CA LYS A 772 -23.61 -0.45 -24.76
C LYS A 772 -22.91 0.22 -23.60
N TRP A 773 -22.43 1.46 -23.76
CA TRP A 773 -21.69 2.15 -22.72
C TRP A 773 -21.81 3.67 -22.78
N PHE A 774 -21.47 4.31 -21.67
CA PHE A 774 -21.21 5.74 -21.57
C PHE A 774 -19.97 5.94 -20.71
N SER A 775 -19.32 7.11 -20.81
CA SER A 775 -18.20 7.46 -19.94
C SER A 775 -18.49 8.74 -19.16
N VAL A 776 -17.88 8.87 -17.98
CA VAL A 776 -17.95 10.06 -17.13
C VAL A 776 -16.53 10.44 -16.73
N ASP A 777 -16.08 11.62 -17.13
CA ASP A 777 -14.76 12.15 -16.75
C ASP A 777 -14.72 12.59 -15.28
N ALA A 778 -13.54 13.04 -14.83
CA ALA A 778 -13.35 13.52 -13.47
C ALA A 778 -14.20 14.77 -13.14
N ALA A 779 -14.41 15.67 -14.11
CA ALA A 779 -15.23 16.88 -13.94
C ALA A 779 -16.74 16.58 -13.89
N GLY A 780 -17.15 15.38 -14.33
CA GLY A 780 -18.51 14.87 -14.31
C GLY A 780 -19.26 15.06 -15.64
N ASN A 781 -18.59 15.43 -16.75
CA ASN A 781 -19.26 15.49 -18.04
C ASN A 781 -19.50 14.06 -18.57
N VAL A 782 -20.59 13.89 -19.30
CA VAL A 782 -21.07 12.56 -19.75
C VAL A 782 -20.93 12.41 -21.25
N GLU A 783 -20.28 11.32 -21.67
CA GLU A 783 -20.19 10.89 -23.06
C GLU A 783 -21.23 9.82 -23.39
N PRO A 784 -21.94 9.88 -24.53
CA PRO A 784 -21.91 10.98 -25.51
C PRO A 784 -22.68 12.21 -25.05
N ALA A 785 -22.29 13.38 -25.56
CA ALA A 785 -22.95 14.65 -25.26
C ALA A 785 -24.48 14.55 -25.51
N GLY A 786 -25.26 14.91 -24.50
CA GLY A 786 -26.73 14.80 -24.51
C GLY A 786 -27.30 13.47 -23.98
N TYR A 787 -26.45 12.51 -23.60
CA TYR A 787 -26.88 11.34 -22.84
C TYR A 787 -26.99 11.67 -21.34
N ASP A 788 -28.13 11.38 -20.72
CA ASP A 788 -28.32 11.48 -19.26
C ASP A 788 -28.54 10.08 -18.68
N PRO A 789 -27.58 9.50 -17.93
CA PRO A 789 -27.73 8.16 -17.40
C PRO A 789 -28.81 8.06 -16.31
N ASN A 790 -29.24 9.18 -15.71
CA ASN A 790 -30.26 9.23 -14.66
C ASN A 790 -31.69 9.41 -15.20
N ASN A 791 -31.84 9.93 -16.41
CA ASN A 791 -33.15 10.22 -17.00
C ASN A 791 -33.51 9.19 -18.09
N PRO A 792 -34.42 8.22 -17.82
CA PRO A 792 -34.80 7.21 -18.80
C PRO A 792 -35.62 7.76 -19.98
N ALA A 793 -36.02 9.04 -19.95
CA ALA A 793 -36.71 9.71 -21.06
C ALA A 793 -35.76 10.39 -22.06
N THR A 794 -34.43 10.40 -21.84
CA THR A 794 -33.50 10.83 -22.89
C THR A 794 -33.38 9.77 -23.97
N ALA A 795 -33.02 10.20 -25.19
CA ALA A 795 -32.74 9.28 -26.28
C ALA A 795 -31.65 8.27 -25.91
N ASP A 796 -31.67 7.12 -26.59
CA ASP A 796 -30.66 6.06 -26.52
C ASP A 796 -29.37 6.47 -27.26
N SER A 797 -28.78 7.59 -26.83
CA SER A 797 -27.57 8.20 -27.40
C SER A 797 -26.27 7.69 -26.76
N TYR A 798 -26.31 6.58 -26.02
CA TYR A 798 -25.12 5.89 -25.52
C TYR A 798 -24.26 5.34 -26.67
N ARG A 799 -22.98 5.08 -26.40
CA ARG A 799 -22.11 4.35 -27.35
C ARG A 799 -22.56 2.90 -27.45
N SER A 800 -22.43 2.27 -28.62
CA SER A 800 -22.64 0.83 -28.76
C SER A 800 -21.74 0.24 -29.85
N ALA A 801 -21.35 -1.01 -29.65
CA ALA A 801 -20.55 -1.80 -30.58
C ALA A 801 -20.86 -3.29 -30.37
N THR A 802 -21.02 -4.04 -31.46
CA THR A 802 -21.18 -5.49 -31.41
C THR A 802 -19.88 -6.17 -31.78
N VAL A 803 -19.37 -7.00 -30.88
CA VAL A 803 -18.26 -7.93 -31.13
C VAL A 803 -18.90 -9.23 -31.58
N GLN A 804 -18.66 -9.63 -32.82
CA GLN A 804 -19.16 -10.90 -33.37
C GLN A 804 -18.06 -11.95 -33.27
N ILE A 805 -18.34 -13.07 -32.63
CA ILE A 805 -17.43 -14.22 -32.63
C ILE A 805 -17.97 -15.22 -33.65
N GLY A 806 -17.14 -15.61 -34.61
CA GLY A 806 -17.53 -16.51 -35.69
C GLY A 806 -17.92 -17.89 -35.18
N GLU A 807 -19.18 -18.28 -35.40
CA GLU A 807 -19.62 -19.66 -35.18
C GLU A 807 -19.05 -20.56 -36.28
N ASN A 808 -17.88 -21.16 -36.02
CA ASN A 808 -17.30 -22.19 -36.87
C ASN A 808 -18.14 -23.48 -36.80
N GLY A 809 -19.19 -23.54 -37.64
CA GLY A 809 -19.98 -24.75 -37.84
C GLY A 809 -19.20 -25.78 -38.65
N THR A 810 -18.64 -26.79 -38.00
CA THR A 810 -18.05 -27.96 -38.68
C THR A 810 -19.14 -28.83 -39.30
N VAL A 811 -19.28 -28.78 -40.63
CA VAL A 811 -20.04 -29.80 -41.37
C VAL A 811 -19.18 -31.06 -41.45
N GLY A 812 -19.50 -32.05 -40.64
CA GLY A 812 -18.79 -33.34 -40.57
C GLY A 812 -19.73 -34.53 -40.76
N GLY A 813 -19.21 -35.60 -41.36
CA GLY A 813 -19.86 -36.91 -41.41
C GLY A 813 -19.01 -37.94 -40.69
N THR A 814 -19.61 -38.74 -39.81
CA THR A 814 -18.92 -39.84 -39.13
C THR A 814 -18.92 -41.09 -40.01
N VAL A 815 -17.72 -41.56 -40.36
CA VAL A 815 -17.54 -42.90 -40.94
C VAL A 815 -17.32 -43.87 -39.77
N PRO A 816 -18.21 -44.85 -39.53
CA PRO A 816 -18.01 -45.83 -38.47
C PRO A 816 -16.85 -46.77 -38.80
N ALA A 817 -16.09 -47.18 -37.79
CA ALA A 817 -15.06 -48.21 -37.92
C ALA A 817 -15.68 -49.48 -38.52
N THR A 818 -15.35 -49.75 -39.78
CA THR A 818 -15.96 -50.81 -40.59
C THR A 818 -14.85 -51.69 -41.15
N LEU A 819 -14.91 -52.97 -40.79
CA LEU A 819 -14.06 -54.01 -41.34
C LEU A 819 -14.99 -55.16 -41.78
N SER A 820 -15.13 -55.36 -43.09
CA SER A 820 -16.06 -56.33 -43.67
C SER A 820 -15.39 -57.15 -44.77
N LEU A 821 -15.57 -58.47 -44.68
CA LEU A 821 -15.07 -59.45 -45.63
C LEU A 821 -16.25 -60.34 -46.06
N VAL A 822 -16.62 -60.28 -47.33
CA VAL A 822 -17.65 -61.15 -47.91
C VAL A 822 -17.02 -62.07 -48.94
N LEU A 823 -16.94 -63.37 -48.64
CA LEU A 823 -16.44 -64.38 -49.57
C LEU A 823 -17.51 -64.75 -50.61
N GLY A 824 -17.09 -64.96 -51.84
CA GLY A 824 -17.92 -65.46 -52.94
C GLY A 824 -18.25 -66.94 -52.80
N THR A 825 -18.90 -67.51 -53.83
CA THR A 825 -19.28 -68.92 -53.84
C THR A 825 -18.05 -69.83 -53.72
N PRO A 826 -18.08 -70.91 -52.91
CA PRO A 826 -16.93 -71.80 -52.74
C PRO A 826 -16.40 -72.34 -54.08
N ALA A 827 -15.10 -72.15 -54.32
CA ALA A 827 -14.43 -72.63 -55.52
C ALA A 827 -14.47 -74.16 -55.62
N ARG A 828 -14.51 -74.68 -56.85
CA ARG A 828 -14.49 -76.12 -57.13
C ARG A 828 -13.48 -76.41 -58.24
N PHE A 829 -12.56 -77.32 -57.97
CA PHE A 829 -11.67 -77.87 -59.00
C PHE A 829 -12.46 -78.72 -60.00
N ALA A 830 -11.90 -78.87 -61.21
CA ALA A 830 -12.29 -79.94 -62.10
C ALA A 830 -12.00 -81.32 -61.45
N PRO A 831 -12.66 -82.41 -61.88
CA PRO A 831 -12.42 -83.74 -61.32
C PRO A 831 -10.96 -84.17 -61.47
N PHE A 832 -10.31 -84.53 -60.35
CA PHE A 832 -8.94 -85.04 -60.36
C PHE A 832 -8.86 -86.40 -61.08
N VAL A 833 -8.00 -86.50 -62.08
CA VAL A 833 -7.83 -87.70 -62.92
C VAL A 833 -6.71 -88.59 -62.38
N PRO A 834 -6.99 -89.83 -61.93
CA PRO A 834 -5.95 -90.74 -61.43
C PRO A 834 -4.94 -91.12 -62.53
N GLY A 835 -3.65 -91.14 -62.18
CA GLY A 835 -2.56 -91.54 -63.08
C GLY A 835 -2.06 -90.45 -64.04
N VAL A 836 -2.63 -89.24 -63.98
CA VAL A 836 -2.24 -88.07 -64.77
C VAL A 836 -1.64 -87.03 -63.82
N GLU A 837 -0.52 -86.44 -64.23
CA GLU A 837 0.10 -85.31 -63.52
C GLU A 837 -0.50 -84.01 -64.03
N ASP A 838 -1.11 -83.21 -63.15
CA ASP A 838 -1.71 -81.93 -63.53
C ASP A 838 -1.85 -80.96 -62.34
N ASP A 839 -1.93 -79.68 -62.68
CA ASP A 839 -2.04 -78.53 -61.77
C ASP A 839 -3.47 -77.98 -61.81
N TYR A 840 -4.35 -78.56 -61.00
CA TYR A 840 -5.76 -78.16 -60.96
C TYR A 840 -5.87 -76.78 -60.30
N THR A 841 -6.55 -75.86 -60.98
CA THR A 841 -6.83 -74.51 -60.48
C THR A 841 -8.33 -74.26 -60.36
N ALA A 842 -8.72 -73.45 -59.39
CA ALA A 842 -10.08 -72.94 -59.20
C ALA A 842 -10.00 -71.60 -58.50
N SER A 843 -11.00 -70.73 -58.66
CA SER A 843 -11.00 -69.41 -58.00
C SER A 843 -12.36 -69.06 -57.41
N THR A 844 -12.34 -68.14 -56.46
CA THR A 844 -13.50 -67.38 -55.98
C THR A 844 -13.08 -65.92 -55.75
N THR A 845 -14.03 -65.08 -55.38
CA THR A 845 -13.78 -63.67 -55.02
C THR A 845 -13.94 -63.45 -53.52
N ALA A 846 -13.40 -62.35 -53.02
CA ALA A 846 -13.73 -61.79 -51.73
C ALA A 846 -13.87 -60.28 -51.86
N LYS A 847 -14.98 -59.73 -51.36
CA LYS A 847 -15.22 -58.29 -51.33
C LYS A 847 -14.81 -57.73 -49.98
N VAL A 848 -13.91 -56.75 -50.01
CA VAL A 848 -13.28 -56.13 -48.82
C VAL A 848 -13.75 -54.69 -48.64
N ILE A 849 -14.11 -54.34 -47.41
CA ILE A 849 -14.34 -52.96 -46.96
C ILE A 849 -13.51 -52.74 -45.70
N SER A 850 -12.69 -51.70 -45.70
CA SER A 850 -11.96 -51.22 -44.52
C SER A 850 -11.99 -49.71 -44.46
N THR A 851 -12.36 -49.14 -43.31
CA THR A 851 -12.24 -47.70 -43.05
C THR A 851 -10.92 -47.33 -42.36
N ALA A 852 -10.12 -48.32 -41.97
CA ALA A 852 -8.83 -48.12 -41.32
C ALA A 852 -7.74 -47.71 -42.32
N GLY A 853 -6.70 -47.04 -41.84
CA GLY A 853 -5.52 -46.65 -42.64
C GLY A 853 -4.64 -47.83 -43.06
N ASP A 854 -4.76 -48.96 -42.36
CA ASP A 854 -4.08 -50.23 -42.65
C ASP A 854 -5.09 -51.37 -42.62
N ALA A 855 -5.03 -52.29 -43.58
CA ALA A 855 -5.76 -53.56 -43.51
C ALA A 855 -4.93 -54.69 -44.13
N THR A 856 -5.08 -55.90 -43.59
CA THR A 856 -4.44 -57.13 -44.08
C THR A 856 -5.48 -58.24 -44.20
N LEU A 857 -5.57 -58.86 -45.37
CA LEU A 857 -6.33 -60.09 -45.60
C LEU A 857 -5.35 -61.26 -45.60
N SER A 858 -5.57 -62.17 -44.65
CA SER A 858 -4.77 -63.38 -44.46
C SER A 858 -5.62 -64.64 -44.64
N VAL A 859 -4.97 -65.75 -44.96
CA VAL A 859 -5.57 -67.09 -44.96
C VAL A 859 -4.83 -67.95 -43.93
N GLY A 860 -5.57 -68.71 -43.13
CA GLY A 860 -4.97 -69.71 -42.24
C GLY A 860 -4.31 -70.84 -43.04
N ASP A 861 -3.43 -71.63 -42.42
CA ASP A 861 -2.69 -72.71 -43.08
C ASP A 861 -3.62 -73.62 -43.92
N PRO A 862 -3.47 -73.62 -45.26
CA PRO A 862 -4.31 -74.42 -46.13
C PRO A 862 -4.19 -75.92 -45.87
N GLY A 863 -3.03 -76.41 -45.43
CA GLY A 863 -2.74 -77.83 -45.33
C GLY A 863 -3.06 -78.59 -46.62
N HIS A 864 -3.74 -79.73 -46.52
CA HIS A 864 -4.03 -80.61 -47.65
C HIS A 864 -5.55 -80.82 -47.82
N LEU A 865 -6.02 -81.00 -49.06
CA LEU A 865 -7.38 -81.49 -49.29
C LEU A 865 -7.52 -82.94 -48.81
N ALA A 866 -8.64 -83.26 -48.16
CA ALA A 866 -8.90 -84.59 -47.63
C ALA A 866 -10.23 -85.19 -48.13
N ASN A 867 -10.22 -86.51 -48.36
CA ASN A 867 -11.39 -87.35 -48.60
C ASN A 867 -11.52 -88.32 -47.41
N GLY A 868 -12.37 -87.96 -46.45
CA GLY A 868 -12.42 -88.61 -45.13
C GLY A 868 -11.09 -88.45 -44.38
N ALA A 869 -10.58 -89.55 -43.82
CA ALA A 869 -9.30 -89.58 -43.11
C ALA A 869 -8.05 -89.62 -44.02
N PHE A 870 -8.20 -89.42 -45.34
CA PHE A 870 -7.12 -89.52 -46.30
C PHE A 870 -6.85 -88.18 -46.99
N SER A 871 -5.66 -87.63 -46.77
CA SER A 871 -5.20 -86.36 -47.36
C SER A 871 -4.37 -86.59 -48.63
N LEU A 872 -4.39 -85.63 -49.55
CA LEU A 872 -3.47 -85.59 -50.68
C LEU A 872 -2.02 -85.34 -50.21
N PRO A 873 -0.98 -85.87 -50.89
CA PRO A 873 0.41 -85.67 -50.49
C PRO A 873 0.88 -84.22 -50.60
N GLU A 874 0.45 -83.51 -51.64
CA GLU A 874 0.82 -82.10 -51.88
C GLU A 874 -0.18 -81.15 -51.20
N PRO A 875 0.29 -80.04 -50.60
CA PRO A 875 -0.58 -79.08 -49.94
C PRO A 875 -1.40 -78.27 -50.95
N LEU A 876 -2.56 -77.81 -50.50
CA LEU A 876 -3.39 -76.86 -51.21
C LEU A 876 -2.70 -75.49 -51.21
N GLN A 877 -2.48 -74.90 -52.38
CA GLN A 877 -1.93 -73.55 -52.49
C GLN A 877 -3.06 -72.53 -52.62
N VAL A 878 -2.93 -71.40 -51.93
CA VAL A 878 -3.88 -70.27 -51.97
C VAL A 878 -3.10 -69.01 -52.31
N LEU A 879 -3.54 -68.30 -53.35
CA LEU A 879 -2.97 -67.02 -53.77
C LEU A 879 -4.06 -65.95 -53.76
N LEU A 880 -3.78 -64.83 -53.09
CA LEU A 880 -4.63 -63.64 -53.07
C LEU A 880 -4.09 -62.64 -54.11
N SER A 881 -4.96 -62.03 -54.92
CA SER A 881 -4.55 -60.94 -55.83
C SER A 881 -4.08 -59.69 -55.08
N THR A 882 -4.65 -59.47 -53.89
CA THR A 882 -4.33 -58.38 -52.98
C THR A 882 -4.47 -58.89 -51.55
N SER A 883 -3.50 -58.64 -50.69
CA SER A 883 -3.50 -59.09 -49.28
C SER A 883 -3.28 -57.96 -48.27
N THR A 884 -2.90 -56.76 -48.71
CA THR A 884 -2.68 -55.59 -47.84
C THR A 884 -3.19 -54.30 -48.50
N TRP A 885 -3.69 -53.39 -47.67
CA TRP A 885 -4.09 -52.03 -48.04
C TRP A 885 -3.43 -51.05 -47.07
N THR A 886 -2.89 -49.96 -47.60
CA THR A 886 -2.24 -48.86 -46.84
C THR A 886 -3.08 -47.58 -46.85
N ALA A 887 -4.38 -47.73 -47.10
CA ALA A 887 -5.39 -46.67 -47.08
C ALA A 887 -6.79 -47.33 -46.95
N PRO A 888 -7.83 -46.58 -46.54
CA PRO A 888 -9.21 -47.05 -46.55
C PRO A 888 -9.64 -47.55 -47.93
N VAL A 889 -10.44 -48.62 -47.96
CA VAL A 889 -10.88 -49.28 -49.19
C VAL A 889 -12.36 -49.65 -49.12
N ALA A 890 -13.09 -49.49 -50.23
CA ALA A 890 -14.53 -49.74 -50.30
C ALA A 890 -14.87 -50.69 -51.46
N ASN A 891 -15.43 -51.84 -51.11
CA ASN A 891 -15.91 -52.88 -52.04
C ASN A 891 -14.84 -53.44 -52.99
N ASP A 892 -13.58 -53.47 -52.57
CA ASP A 892 -12.48 -53.99 -53.40
C ASP A 892 -12.61 -55.50 -53.60
N ASP A 893 -12.30 -55.97 -54.82
CA ASP A 893 -12.54 -57.34 -55.25
C ASP A 893 -11.23 -58.13 -55.33
N VAL A 894 -10.95 -58.87 -54.26
CA VAL A 894 -9.81 -59.79 -54.19
C VAL A 894 -10.16 -61.08 -54.91
N THR A 895 -9.37 -61.47 -55.91
CA THR A 895 -9.44 -62.82 -56.47
C THR A 895 -8.64 -63.77 -55.59
N ILE A 896 -9.29 -64.84 -55.15
CA ILE A 896 -8.68 -65.93 -54.38
C ILE A 896 -8.52 -67.12 -55.32
N THR A 897 -7.29 -67.45 -55.69
CA THR A 897 -6.97 -68.57 -56.55
C THR A 897 -6.45 -69.73 -55.71
N PHE A 898 -7.10 -70.88 -55.86
CA PHE A 898 -6.70 -72.17 -55.29
C PHE A 898 -5.97 -72.99 -56.36
N LYS A 899 -4.91 -73.67 -55.95
CA LYS A 899 -4.17 -74.60 -56.80
C LYS A 899 -3.88 -75.90 -56.04
N GLN A 900 -4.22 -77.04 -56.62
CA GLN A 900 -3.87 -78.36 -56.11
C GLN A 900 -3.07 -79.10 -57.19
N HIS A 901 -1.80 -79.38 -56.90
CA HIS A 901 -1.02 -80.31 -57.71
C HIS A 901 -1.45 -81.74 -57.41
N ILE A 902 -1.59 -82.56 -58.46
CA ILE A 902 -1.76 -84.01 -58.36
C ILE A 902 -0.61 -84.64 -59.16
N GLY A 903 0.35 -85.26 -58.47
CA GLY A 903 1.48 -85.95 -59.10
C GLY A 903 1.04 -87.21 -59.85
N ARG A 904 1.78 -87.63 -60.89
CA ARG A 904 1.41 -88.79 -61.74
C ARG A 904 1.10 -90.09 -60.98
N THR A 905 1.77 -90.31 -59.86
CA THR A 905 1.64 -91.50 -58.99
C THR A 905 0.82 -91.23 -57.72
N ALA A 906 0.18 -90.06 -57.61
CA ALA A 906 -0.56 -89.66 -56.41
C ALA A 906 -1.79 -90.58 -56.20
N PRO A 907 -1.91 -91.24 -55.04
CA PRO A 907 -3.06 -92.10 -54.74
C PRO A 907 -4.34 -91.26 -54.54
N LEU A 908 -5.33 -91.44 -55.42
CA LEU A 908 -6.65 -90.83 -55.32
C LEU A 908 -7.72 -91.85 -54.90
N ARG A 909 -8.60 -91.44 -53.99
CA ARG A 909 -9.80 -92.19 -53.57
C ARG A 909 -11.04 -91.61 -54.23
N THR A 910 -11.96 -92.47 -54.66
CA THR A 910 -13.30 -92.06 -55.12
C THR A 910 -14.02 -91.24 -54.03
N GLY A 911 -14.63 -90.12 -54.41
CA GLY A 911 -15.35 -89.22 -53.49
C GLY A 911 -14.83 -87.78 -53.58
N THR A 912 -15.31 -86.93 -52.67
CA THR A 912 -14.97 -85.51 -52.65
C THR A 912 -13.75 -85.25 -51.76
N TYR A 913 -12.73 -84.62 -52.35
CA TYR A 913 -11.63 -84.01 -51.62
C TYR A 913 -12.00 -82.58 -51.24
N SER A 914 -11.88 -82.22 -49.97
CA SER A 914 -12.24 -80.88 -49.47
C SER A 914 -11.36 -80.44 -48.31
N LYS A 915 -11.33 -79.13 -48.07
CA LYS A 915 -10.70 -78.47 -46.92
C LYS A 915 -11.50 -77.21 -46.63
N THR A 916 -11.77 -76.96 -45.34
CA THR A 916 -12.30 -75.66 -44.91
C THR A 916 -11.12 -74.71 -44.65
N LEU A 917 -11.21 -73.50 -45.18
CA LEU A 917 -10.20 -72.44 -45.05
C LEU A 917 -10.82 -71.25 -44.31
N THR A 918 -10.04 -70.66 -43.41
CA THR A 918 -10.43 -69.44 -42.70
C THR A 918 -9.68 -68.26 -43.30
N PHE A 919 -10.41 -67.24 -43.73
CA PHE A 919 -9.86 -65.97 -44.18
C PHE A 919 -10.13 -64.91 -43.13
N THR A 920 -9.10 -64.15 -42.76
CA THR A 920 -9.17 -63.14 -41.69
C THR A 920 -8.72 -61.80 -42.27
N LEU A 921 -9.64 -60.83 -42.25
CA LEU A 921 -9.35 -59.43 -42.48
C LEU A 921 -9.06 -58.77 -41.12
N SER A 922 -7.95 -58.05 -40.99
CA SER A 922 -7.52 -57.40 -39.75
C SER A 922 -6.87 -56.03 -40.01
N THR A 923 -6.81 -55.20 -38.97
CA THR A 923 -6.12 -53.89 -38.94
C THR A 923 -5.40 -53.74 -37.59
N THR A 924 -4.32 -52.96 -37.54
CA THR A 924 -3.64 -52.58 -36.29
C THR A 924 -4.09 -51.22 -35.75
N THR A 925 -4.81 -50.43 -36.56
CA THR A 925 -5.36 -49.12 -36.20
C THR A 925 -6.89 -49.07 -36.50
N PRO A 926 -7.71 -49.74 -35.66
CA PRO A 926 -9.16 -49.90 -35.89
C PRO A 926 -9.99 -48.63 -35.66
#